data_AF-A0A8C4QIE4-F1
#
_entry.id   AF-A0A8C4QIE4-F1
#
_cell.length_a   1.000
_cell.length_b   1.000
_cell.length_c   1.000
_cell.angle_alpha   90.00
_cell.angle_beta   90.00
_cell.angle_gamma   90.00
#
_symmetry.space_group_name_H-M   'P 1'
#
loop_
_entity.id
_entity.type
_entity.pdbx_description
1 polymer ?
#
loop_
_entity_poly.entity_id
_entity_poly.type
_entity_poly.pdbx_seq_one_letter_code
_entity_poly.pdbx_strand_id
1 'polypeptide(L)'
;MSKGNYKEVNENGNIVHNDIVEEDDFDWEQDRMGDEMEFEEAKDLTRETEGALNWKFGLAEKAAAVFSRAGVSLQRRIYGEGCAKEVDDGVEELGGMFLLNRMKAKVKDHLDSTLLRRTEREWDQEDVRDSIKDCFVTGHWAPEEDASTLLAQDGNMYGDFEDLETGQVHSGKDSGMETRQSENKGEDLDLECEGQEEKNRGGVEVKKDRKTARLERKKMLKEAFNRAYDGGSASFLEELKAESERQTELNRSELSLLPHAVRTEVLGVEPGAYVRIEFSSVPLEFLTHFQPSYPIVIGGVTPGEGQLGFMQVKIKQHRWLRGVLKCKDPVIVSLGWRRFQSLPVYHSEGHDGRKRMLKYTPPHTHCLAALWGPITAQSSGIVFLKSLSNETHAFRIAATGVVLESDHSASIVKKLKLVGSPFKIFKKTTFIKGMFSSALEATRCEGVGVRTVSGIRGVIKRALRPPHPPGSVRATFEDRVQLSDLVFVRAWASVPLPQHCIPVPSLLLPEEDRANWQGVRPTSVLRKEQGLKTPHNPDSVYKPVVRKPRFFPPIQVPRSLQKSLPFSSKPKFMAPKQTTPRNLVRPAVIREPHERKVHQLLHALRTMRNERERKQKKEKTAAAAKWAAEKGLKKSNKEVKGGARKYSGSTIKRGGGRVQRWSKERQ
;
A
#
# COMPACT_ATOMS: atom_id res chain seq x y z
N MET A 1 -59.36 12.16 7.05
CA MET A 1 -60.05 13.26 7.75
C MET A 1 -58.95 14.15 8.33
N SER A 2 -58.76 15.38 7.82
CA SER A 2 -59.28 16.64 8.39
C SER A 2 -58.60 17.00 9.73
N LYS A 3 -57.75 18.03 9.87
CA LYS A 3 -57.31 19.18 9.03
C LYS A 3 -55.79 19.43 9.31
N GLY A 4 -55.00 20.26 8.63
CA GLY A 4 -55.24 21.18 7.50
C GLY A 4 -54.37 22.45 7.68
N ASN A 5 -53.37 22.67 6.82
CA ASN A 5 -52.45 23.82 6.90
C ASN A 5 -53.14 25.14 6.57
N TYR A 6 -52.67 26.24 7.16
CA TYR A 6 -52.50 27.52 6.44
C TYR A 6 -51.19 28.21 6.83
N LYS A 7 -50.44 28.64 5.81
CA LYS A 7 -49.53 29.79 5.85
C LYS A 7 -50.13 30.81 4.89
N GLU A 8 -50.22 32.06 5.29
CA GLU A 8 -50.55 33.15 4.38
C GLU A 8 -49.33 34.05 4.19
N VAL A 9 -49.16 34.55 2.97
CA VAL A 9 -48.06 35.42 2.54
C VAL A 9 -48.66 36.41 1.56
N ASN A 10 -48.61 37.71 1.91
CA ASN A 10 -49.17 38.78 1.10
C ASN A 10 -48.06 39.54 0.35
N GLU A 11 -48.44 40.26 -0.71
CA GLU A 11 -47.72 40.18 -1.99
C GLU A 11 -46.46 41.07 -2.14
N ASN A 12 -46.07 41.85 -1.14
CA ASN A 12 -44.90 42.73 -1.17
C ASN A 12 -43.88 42.34 -0.08
N GLY A 13 -43.20 41.21 -0.28
CA GLY A 13 -42.41 40.51 0.75
C GLY A 13 -41.15 41.21 1.26
N ASN A 14 -41.33 42.24 2.09
CA ASN A 14 -40.32 42.81 2.98
C ASN A 14 -40.81 42.74 4.44
N ILE A 15 -39.93 42.36 5.36
CA ILE A 15 -40.12 42.61 6.80
C ILE A 15 -38.95 43.50 7.24
N VAL A 16 -39.29 44.71 7.68
CA VAL A 16 -38.37 45.68 8.28
C VAL A 16 -39.00 46.10 9.60
N HIS A 17 -38.23 46.10 10.68
CA HIS A 17 -38.64 46.66 11.97
C HIS A 17 -37.42 47.29 12.63
N ASN A 18 -37.54 48.56 12.96
CA ASN A 18 -36.61 49.33 13.78
C ASN A 18 -37.38 50.52 14.40
N ASP A 19 -36.73 51.22 15.33
CA ASP A 19 -37.16 52.49 15.96
C ASP A 19 -38.36 52.33 16.95
N ILE A 20 -38.24 52.36 18.29
CA ILE A 20 -37.52 53.18 19.32
C ILE A 20 -38.44 54.31 19.87
N VAL A 21 -38.06 54.94 21.01
CA VAL A 21 -38.68 56.12 21.66
C VAL A 21 -39.84 55.81 22.63
N GLU A 22 -39.88 56.23 23.90
CA GLU A 22 -38.90 56.54 25.01
C GLU A 22 -39.82 56.76 26.28
N GLU A 23 -39.44 57.24 27.48
CA GLU A 23 -38.15 57.56 28.12
C GLU A 23 -37.51 56.33 28.83
N ASP A 24 -37.15 56.18 30.12
CA ASP A 24 -37.33 56.91 31.42
C ASP A 24 -36.11 56.58 32.36
N ASP A 25 -35.86 57.35 33.44
CA ASP A 25 -34.50 57.90 33.65
C ASP A 25 -33.83 57.83 35.07
N PHE A 26 -32.54 58.22 35.09
CA PHE A 26 -31.67 58.72 36.18
C PHE A 26 -30.70 57.82 36.99
N ASP A 27 -29.54 58.46 37.25
CA ASP A 27 -28.23 57.96 37.69
C ASP A 27 -27.90 58.38 39.16
N TRP A 28 -26.70 58.09 39.69
CA TRP A 28 -25.88 59.02 40.50
C TRP A 28 -24.52 58.42 40.95
N GLU A 29 -23.45 59.23 40.91
CA GLU A 29 -22.07 58.84 41.27
C GLU A 29 -21.45 59.73 42.38
N GLN A 30 -20.67 59.09 43.27
CA GLN A 30 -19.53 59.61 44.08
C GLN A 30 -19.68 60.62 45.27
N ASP A 31 -18.99 60.23 46.36
CA ASP A 31 -18.06 61.00 47.23
C ASP A 31 -18.47 61.55 48.64
N ARG A 32 -17.58 61.27 49.61
CA ARG A 32 -17.27 61.93 50.92
C ARG A 32 -18.15 61.82 52.21
N MET A 33 -17.55 61.10 53.20
CA MET A 33 -17.21 61.52 54.58
C MET A 33 -18.25 62.18 55.52
N GLY A 34 -18.53 61.58 56.70
CA GLY A 34 -19.12 62.28 57.87
C GLY A 34 -19.65 61.41 59.03
N ASP A 35 -18.81 61.23 60.07
CA ASP A 35 -19.03 61.01 61.53
C ASP A 35 -20.30 60.36 62.18
N GLU A 36 -19.99 59.41 63.08
CA GLU A 36 -20.47 59.20 64.48
C GLU A 36 -21.85 58.60 64.90
N MET A 37 -21.78 58.02 66.12
CA MET A 37 -22.82 57.63 67.10
C MET A 37 -23.66 56.33 66.96
N GLU A 38 -23.20 55.31 67.69
CA GLU A 38 -23.92 54.46 68.68
C GLU A 38 -25.42 54.13 68.52
N PHE A 39 -25.77 52.83 68.64
CA PHE A 39 -26.79 52.42 69.61
C PHE A 39 -26.61 50.98 70.17
N GLU A 40 -27.21 50.76 71.34
CA GLU A 40 -26.96 49.80 72.42
C GLU A 40 -26.92 48.27 72.16
N GLU A 41 -26.35 47.54 73.14
CA GLU A 41 -26.57 46.10 73.33
C GLU A 41 -28.01 45.77 73.76
N ALA A 42 -28.53 44.61 73.36
CA ALA A 42 -29.65 43.95 74.05
C ALA A 42 -29.27 42.49 74.36
N LYS A 43 -29.39 42.07 75.63
CA LYS A 43 -29.00 40.73 76.10
C LYS A 43 -30.19 39.80 76.34
N ASP A 44 -29.93 38.52 76.05
CA ASP A 44 -30.53 37.29 76.58
C ASP A 44 -32.05 37.04 76.46
N LEU A 45 -32.38 35.86 75.89
CA LEU A 45 -33.11 34.82 76.63
C LEU A 45 -33.05 33.43 75.95
N THR A 46 -32.82 32.40 76.79
CA THR A 46 -33.11 30.95 76.57
C THR A 46 -32.54 30.18 75.36
N ARG A 47 -31.40 29.51 75.62
CA ARG A 47 -31.19 28.03 75.60
C ARG A 47 -31.66 27.13 74.43
N GLU A 48 -30.75 26.20 74.10
CA GLU A 48 -30.97 24.82 73.62
C GLU A 48 -31.45 24.58 72.17
N THR A 49 -30.49 24.50 71.24
CA THR A 49 -30.42 23.44 70.20
C THR A 49 -29.05 23.45 69.47
N GLU A 50 -27.99 23.03 70.15
CA GLU A 50 -26.68 22.84 69.53
C GLU A 50 -26.68 21.61 68.60
N GLY A 51 -26.59 21.81 67.27
CA GLY A 51 -26.45 20.69 66.33
C GLY A 51 -26.57 21.00 64.83
N ALA A 52 -27.28 22.06 64.43
CA ALA A 52 -27.73 22.22 63.03
C ALA A 52 -26.91 23.18 62.13
N LEU A 53 -25.89 23.88 62.64
CA LEU A 53 -25.25 25.01 61.93
C LEU A 53 -23.75 24.86 61.58
N ASN A 54 -23.11 23.73 61.93
CA ASN A 54 -21.66 23.55 61.75
C ASN A 54 -21.19 23.33 60.30
N TRP A 55 -22.09 23.34 59.30
CA TRP A 55 -21.71 23.18 57.89
C TRP A 55 -20.99 24.41 57.32
N LYS A 56 -21.27 25.61 57.84
CA LYS A 56 -20.53 26.85 57.50
C LYS A 56 -19.23 27.00 58.28
N PHE A 57 -19.11 26.39 59.46
CA PHE A 57 -17.94 26.56 60.33
C PHE A 57 -16.70 25.92 59.70
N GLY A 58 -15.66 26.72 59.52
CA GLY A 58 -14.46 26.34 58.75
C GLY A 58 -14.76 25.97 57.29
N LEU A 59 -15.86 26.40 56.66
CA LEU A 59 -16.14 26.07 55.26
C LEU A 59 -15.09 26.70 54.31
N ALA A 60 -14.65 27.92 54.59
CA ALA A 60 -13.54 28.56 53.89
C ALA A 60 -12.20 27.82 54.11
N GLU A 61 -11.94 27.36 55.34
CA GLU A 61 -10.73 26.59 55.68
C GLU A 61 -10.75 25.18 55.08
N LYS A 62 -11.92 24.53 55.02
CA LYS A 62 -12.14 23.24 54.35
C LYS A 62 -12.00 23.41 52.83
N ALA A 63 -12.53 24.48 52.25
CA ALA A 63 -12.33 24.81 50.84
C ALA A 63 -10.85 25.08 50.53
N ALA A 64 -10.15 25.87 51.36
CA ALA A 64 -8.71 26.10 51.23
C ALA A 64 -7.89 24.83 51.42
N ALA A 65 -8.23 23.98 52.40
CA ALA A 65 -7.58 22.69 52.63
C ALA A 65 -7.87 21.68 51.51
N VAL A 66 -9.06 21.70 50.91
CA VAL A 66 -9.38 20.91 49.71
C VAL A 66 -8.65 21.46 48.48
N PHE A 67 -8.49 22.78 48.34
CA PHE A 67 -7.71 23.40 47.27
C PHE A 67 -6.20 23.13 47.41
N SER A 68 -5.68 23.08 48.63
CA SER A 68 -4.30 22.65 48.94
C SER A 68 -4.10 21.14 48.81
N ARG A 69 -5.13 20.32 49.07
CA ARG A 69 -5.14 18.86 48.84
C ARG A 69 -5.40 18.50 47.38
N ALA A 70 -5.97 19.40 46.58
CA ALA A 70 -6.01 19.34 45.12
C ALA A 70 -4.61 19.63 44.57
N GLY A 71 -3.65 18.79 44.96
CA GLY A 71 -2.25 18.93 44.61
C GLY A 71 -2.08 18.97 43.10
N VAL A 72 -1.14 19.81 42.65
CA VAL A 72 -0.83 20.09 41.24
C VAL A 72 -1.08 18.87 40.36
N SER A 73 -2.08 18.96 39.47
CA SER A 73 -2.58 17.86 38.66
C SER A 73 -1.44 17.09 37.99
N LEU A 74 -1.55 15.75 37.90
CA LEU A 74 -0.47 14.89 37.41
C LEU A 74 0.06 15.34 36.02
N GLN A 75 -0.83 15.76 35.12
CA GLN A 75 -0.47 16.37 33.84
C GLN A 75 0.45 17.59 33.99
N ARG A 76 0.10 18.55 34.87
CA ARG A 76 0.92 19.74 35.15
C ARG A 76 2.23 19.42 35.87
N ARG A 77 2.35 18.29 36.58
CA ARG A 77 3.64 17.78 37.10
C ARG A 77 4.51 17.16 36.00
N ILE A 78 3.91 16.51 35.00
CA ILE A 78 4.64 15.84 33.90
C ILE A 78 5.08 16.85 32.82
N TYR A 79 4.24 17.83 32.49
CA TYR A 79 4.44 18.73 31.35
C TYR A 79 4.68 20.20 31.72
N GLY A 80 4.61 20.58 33.01
CA GLY A 80 4.86 21.94 33.45
C GLY A 80 6.36 22.27 33.48
N GLU A 81 6.77 23.33 32.78
CA GLU A 81 8.19 23.76 32.66
C GLU A 81 8.87 24.09 34.00
N GLY A 82 8.10 24.31 35.07
CA GLY A 82 8.62 24.48 36.43
C GLY A 82 9.08 23.20 37.13
N CYS A 83 8.75 22.00 36.60
CA CYS A 83 9.15 20.73 37.21
C CYS A 83 10.57 20.31 36.81
N ALA A 84 11.53 21.22 36.98
CA ALA A 84 12.88 20.78 37.33
C ALA A 84 12.77 19.87 38.58
N LYS A 85 13.56 18.80 38.63
CA LYS A 85 13.64 17.94 39.82
C LYS A 85 13.92 18.80 41.04
N GLU A 86 13.32 18.47 42.19
CA GLU A 86 13.51 19.21 43.44
C GLU A 86 15.00 19.29 43.81
N VAL A 87 15.64 20.39 43.43
CA VAL A 87 16.95 20.79 43.94
C VAL A 87 16.67 21.48 45.27
N ASP A 88 16.91 20.75 46.35
CA ASP A 88 16.87 21.22 47.74
C ASP A 88 18.00 22.24 47.97
N ASP A 89 17.81 23.47 47.47
CA ASP A 89 18.71 24.63 47.64
C ASP A 89 18.67 25.19 49.09
N GLY A 90 18.72 24.29 50.06
CA GLY A 90 18.83 24.57 51.49
C GLY A 90 20.24 25.03 51.88
N VAL A 91 20.63 26.23 51.44
CA VAL A 91 21.89 26.89 51.81
C VAL A 91 21.65 27.87 52.95
N GLU A 92 21.76 27.40 54.20
CA GLU A 92 21.83 28.28 55.37
C GLU A 92 23.23 28.91 55.49
N GLU A 93 23.36 30.19 55.18
CA GLU A 93 24.60 30.94 55.39
C GLU A 93 24.80 31.32 56.87
N LEU A 94 25.67 30.57 57.56
CA LEU A 94 26.22 30.98 58.86
C LEU A 94 27.61 31.59 58.71
N GLY A 95 27.68 32.93 58.70
CA GLY A 95 28.93 33.66 58.91
C GLY A 95 29.88 33.81 57.72
N GLY A 96 29.36 33.76 56.48
CA GLY A 96 29.99 34.36 55.29
C GLY A 96 31.35 33.85 54.81
N MET A 97 31.96 32.83 55.43
CA MET A 97 33.30 32.35 55.07
C MET A 97 33.47 30.81 54.97
N PHE A 98 32.47 30.00 55.32
CA PHE A 98 32.58 28.53 55.32
C PHE A 98 31.33 27.81 54.80
N LEU A 99 31.50 26.92 53.83
CA LEU A 99 30.47 26.02 53.30
C LEU A 99 30.57 24.64 53.98
N LEU A 100 29.63 24.32 54.87
CA LEU A 100 29.59 23.03 55.56
C LEU A 100 28.93 21.96 54.68
N ASN A 101 29.72 21.28 53.85
CA ASN A 101 29.24 20.18 52.98
C ASN A 101 28.86 18.93 53.81
N ARG A 102 27.68 18.97 54.44
CA ARG A 102 27.07 17.85 55.14
C ARG A 102 26.54 16.88 54.09
N MET A 103 27.29 15.81 53.83
CA MET A 103 26.96 14.78 52.84
C MET A 103 25.66 14.02 53.20
N LYS A 104 24.49 14.63 52.96
CA LYS A 104 23.21 13.93 52.86
C LYS A 104 23.39 12.80 51.83
N ALA A 105 22.99 11.58 52.16
CA ALA A 105 23.10 10.46 51.22
C ALA A 105 22.29 10.79 49.96
N LYS A 106 22.90 10.67 48.77
CA LYS A 106 22.19 10.88 47.50
C LYS A 106 21.04 9.88 47.41
N VAL A 107 19.81 10.38 47.56
CA VAL A 107 18.62 9.68 47.08
C VAL A 107 18.83 9.52 45.57
N LYS A 108 19.12 8.29 45.15
CA LYS A 108 19.27 7.98 43.73
C LYS A 108 17.88 8.01 43.10
N ASP A 109 17.70 8.83 42.07
CA ASP A 109 16.55 8.77 41.16
C ASP A 109 16.48 7.37 40.53
N HIS A 110 15.78 6.46 41.20
CA HIS A 110 15.77 5.04 40.87
C HIS A 110 14.72 4.67 39.81
N LEU A 111 14.49 5.59 38.87
CA LEU A 111 13.59 5.47 37.72
C LEU A 111 14.34 5.66 36.38
N ASP A 112 15.53 5.07 36.30
CA ASP A 112 16.23 4.89 35.03
C ASP A 112 15.56 3.77 34.22
N SER A 113 14.91 4.15 33.11
CA SER A 113 14.18 3.24 32.22
C SER A 113 15.05 2.15 31.55
N THR A 114 16.38 2.22 31.66
CA THR A 114 17.29 1.14 31.21
C THR A 114 17.32 -0.06 32.16
N LEU A 115 16.90 0.11 33.43
CA LEU A 115 16.91 -0.94 34.44
C LEU A 115 15.52 -1.58 34.59
N LEU A 116 15.33 -2.74 33.93
CA LEU A 116 14.15 -3.59 34.12
C LEU A 116 14.21 -4.28 35.49
N ARG A 117 13.87 -3.52 36.53
CA ARG A 117 13.83 -3.96 37.93
C ARG A 117 12.72 -4.99 38.12
N ARG A 118 13.08 -6.26 38.36
CA ARG A 118 12.18 -7.18 39.04
C ARG A 118 12.01 -6.69 40.47
N THR A 119 10.84 -6.16 40.81
CA THR A 119 10.42 -6.09 42.21
C THR A 119 10.01 -7.49 42.63
N GLU A 120 10.88 -8.18 43.37
CA GLU A 120 10.51 -9.36 44.14
C GLU A 120 9.59 -8.86 45.27
N ARG A 121 8.28 -8.91 45.01
CA ARG A 121 7.24 -8.59 45.99
C ARG A 121 6.82 -9.89 46.66
N GLU A 122 6.61 -9.83 47.97
CA GLU A 122 6.17 -10.97 48.77
C GLU A 122 4.67 -11.22 48.58
N TRP A 123 4.30 -11.81 47.43
CA TRP A 123 2.93 -12.20 47.09
C TRP A 123 2.37 -13.35 47.96
N ASP A 124 3.13 -13.82 48.93
CA ASP A 124 2.77 -14.92 49.83
C ASP A 124 2.16 -14.47 51.16
N GLN A 125 2.20 -13.17 51.47
CA GLN A 125 1.51 -12.58 52.61
C GLN A 125 -0.02 -12.56 52.36
N GLU A 126 -0.81 -13.06 53.31
CA GLU A 126 -2.27 -13.17 53.15
C GLU A 126 -2.96 -11.82 53.05
N ASP A 127 -2.52 -10.81 53.82
CA ASP A 127 -3.00 -9.42 53.72
C ASP A 127 -2.85 -8.85 52.28
N VAL A 128 -1.73 -9.17 51.63
CA VAL A 128 -1.46 -8.73 50.24
C VAL A 128 -2.37 -9.47 49.28
N ARG A 129 -2.55 -10.79 49.45
CA ARG A 129 -3.44 -11.62 48.63
C ARG A 129 -4.90 -11.19 48.72
N ASP A 130 -5.39 -10.87 49.92
CA ASP A 130 -6.75 -10.35 50.10
C ASP A 130 -6.90 -8.93 49.53
N SER A 131 -5.88 -8.06 49.66
CA SER A 131 -5.91 -6.71 49.06
C SER A 131 -5.98 -6.68 47.52
N ILE A 132 -5.62 -7.79 46.85
CA ILE A 132 -5.70 -7.95 45.39
C ILE A 132 -6.78 -8.95 44.96
N LYS A 133 -7.53 -9.53 45.89
CA LYS A 133 -8.56 -10.55 45.63
C LYS A 133 -9.63 -10.06 44.67
N ASP A 134 -10.01 -8.80 44.81
CA ASP A 134 -10.98 -8.10 43.97
C ASP A 134 -10.43 -7.69 42.59
N CYS A 135 -9.12 -7.88 42.33
CA CYS A 135 -8.56 -7.85 40.98
C CYS A 135 -8.70 -9.22 40.25
N PHE A 136 -9.16 -10.27 40.95
CA PHE A 136 -9.38 -11.60 40.40
C PHE A 136 -10.86 -11.98 40.42
N VAL A 137 -11.20 -13.00 39.63
CA VAL A 137 -12.55 -13.59 39.48
C VAL A 137 -13.10 -14.16 40.82
N THR A 138 -12.26 -14.28 41.85
CA THR A 138 -12.59 -14.77 43.20
C THR A 138 -12.90 -13.66 44.22
N GLY A 139 -12.82 -12.39 43.82
CA GLY A 139 -13.23 -11.25 44.65
C GLY A 139 -14.67 -10.81 44.38
N HIS A 140 -15.12 -9.78 45.10
CA HIS A 140 -16.50 -9.30 45.05
C HIS A 140 -16.57 -8.02 44.23
N TRP A 141 -17.03 -8.11 42.98
CA TRP A 141 -17.03 -6.99 42.03
C TRP A 141 -18.36 -6.23 42.12
N ALA A 142 -19.45 -6.98 42.10
CA ALA A 142 -20.83 -6.51 42.30
C ALA A 142 -21.71 -7.73 42.59
N PRO A 143 -22.79 -7.61 43.38
CA PRO A 143 -23.64 -8.74 43.76
C PRO A 143 -24.40 -9.40 42.58
N GLU A 144 -24.32 -8.84 41.37
CA GLU A 144 -24.85 -9.41 40.12
C GLU A 144 -23.76 -10.04 39.22
N GLU A 145 -22.47 -9.75 39.49
CA GLU A 145 -21.32 -10.19 38.68
C GLU A 145 -20.39 -11.17 39.43
N ASP A 146 -20.57 -11.35 40.74
CA ASP A 146 -19.78 -12.27 41.57
C ASP A 146 -19.76 -13.69 40.98
N ALA A 147 -18.56 -14.19 40.66
CA ALA A 147 -18.40 -15.44 39.91
C ALA A 147 -18.96 -16.69 40.63
N SER A 148 -19.03 -16.66 41.96
CA SER A 148 -19.71 -17.66 42.78
C SER A 148 -21.21 -17.73 42.45
N THR A 149 -21.87 -16.59 42.26
CA THR A 149 -23.29 -16.49 41.89
C THR A 149 -23.53 -16.85 40.43
N LEU A 150 -22.56 -16.56 39.54
CA LEU A 150 -22.63 -16.94 38.12
C LEU A 150 -22.45 -18.45 37.93
N LEU A 151 -21.46 -19.07 38.60
CA LEU A 151 -21.26 -20.52 38.59
C LEU A 151 -22.46 -21.27 39.19
N ALA A 152 -23.06 -20.75 40.26
CA ALA A 152 -24.30 -21.30 40.83
C ALA A 152 -25.53 -21.16 39.91
N GLN A 153 -25.53 -20.19 38.98
CA GLN A 153 -26.56 -20.04 37.95
C GLN A 153 -26.31 -20.99 36.76
N ASP A 154 -25.06 -21.14 36.30
CA ASP A 154 -24.69 -22.06 35.20
C ASP A 154 -24.91 -23.53 35.56
N GLY A 155 -24.65 -23.94 36.82
CA GLY A 155 -24.96 -25.30 37.28
C GLY A 155 -26.45 -25.69 37.12
N ASN A 156 -27.35 -24.70 37.20
CA ASN A 156 -28.78 -24.89 36.98
C ASN A 156 -29.22 -24.80 35.50
N MET A 157 -28.30 -24.59 34.56
CA MET A 157 -28.61 -24.38 33.14
C MET A 157 -28.77 -25.69 32.33
N TYR A 158 -28.34 -26.83 32.86
CA TYR A 158 -28.32 -28.13 32.15
C TYR A 158 -29.20 -29.24 32.79
N GLY A 159 -29.89 -28.98 33.90
CA GLY A 159 -30.52 -30.03 34.73
C GLY A 159 -31.99 -30.41 34.44
N ASP A 160 -32.81 -29.46 33.96
CA ASP A 160 -34.28 -29.65 33.81
C ASP A 160 -34.69 -29.66 32.32
N PHE A 161 -35.18 -30.81 31.82
CA PHE A 161 -35.84 -30.90 30.51
C PHE A 161 -37.34 -31.20 30.68
N GLU A 162 -38.18 -30.40 30.02
CA GLU A 162 -39.65 -30.44 30.09
C GLU A 162 -40.18 -30.83 28.71
N ASP A 163 -40.66 -32.08 28.56
CA ASP A 163 -41.00 -32.64 27.25
C ASP A 163 -42.39 -32.17 26.77
N LEU A 164 -42.43 -31.58 25.58
CA LEU A 164 -43.47 -30.61 25.20
C LEU A 164 -44.73 -31.22 24.57
N GLU A 165 -44.77 -32.53 24.34
CA GLU A 165 -46.01 -33.28 24.03
C GLU A 165 -46.60 -34.03 25.24
N THR A 166 -45.82 -34.22 26.31
CA THR A 166 -46.23 -35.05 27.47
C THR A 166 -46.34 -34.30 28.80
N GLY A 167 -45.68 -33.14 28.93
CA GLY A 167 -45.78 -32.27 30.11
C GLY A 167 -45.10 -32.80 31.37
N GLN A 168 -44.19 -33.77 31.26
CA GLN A 168 -43.36 -34.24 32.37
C GLN A 168 -42.04 -33.48 32.42
N VAL A 169 -41.67 -33.02 33.62
CA VAL A 169 -40.37 -32.39 33.92
C VAL A 169 -39.44 -33.46 34.48
N HIS A 170 -38.35 -33.74 33.78
CA HIS A 170 -37.26 -34.56 34.29
C HIS A 170 -36.16 -33.66 34.86
N SER A 171 -36.04 -33.63 36.18
CA SER A 171 -34.97 -32.96 36.91
C SER A 171 -33.82 -33.94 37.19
N GLY A 172 -32.62 -33.65 36.67
CA GLY A 172 -31.42 -34.40 37.02
C GLY A 172 -31.06 -34.21 38.50
N LYS A 173 -30.93 -35.30 39.26
CA LYS A 173 -30.22 -35.26 40.54
C LYS A 173 -28.72 -35.23 40.25
N ASP A 174 -28.04 -34.19 40.72
CA ASP A 174 -26.61 -34.07 40.59
C ASP A 174 -25.89 -35.09 41.48
N SER A 175 -25.12 -35.99 40.86
CA SER A 175 -24.31 -36.99 41.56
C SER A 175 -22.87 -36.49 41.61
N GLY A 176 -22.48 -35.92 42.75
CA GLY A 176 -21.18 -35.29 42.95
C GLY A 176 -20.01 -36.15 42.45
N MET A 177 -19.17 -35.54 41.63
CA MET A 177 -18.02 -36.20 41.02
C MET A 177 -16.90 -36.39 42.04
N GLU A 178 -16.40 -37.61 42.21
CA GLU A 178 -14.95 -37.80 42.37
C GLU A 178 -14.38 -39.19 42.02
N THR A 179 -13.10 -39.12 41.64
CA THR A 179 -12.03 -40.11 41.43
C THR A 179 -12.25 -41.59 41.79
N ARG A 180 -11.84 -42.48 40.87
CA ARG A 180 -11.59 -43.90 41.14
C ARG A 180 -10.42 -44.10 42.11
N GLN A 181 -10.66 -44.73 43.26
CA GLN A 181 -9.68 -45.63 43.89
C GLN A 181 -10.38 -46.92 44.35
N SER A 182 -9.65 -48.03 44.27
CA SER A 182 -9.98 -49.31 44.92
C SER A 182 -9.36 -49.32 46.33
N GLU A 183 -9.74 -50.16 47.30
CA GLU A 183 -10.20 -51.56 47.20
C GLU A 183 -11.25 -51.96 48.29
N ASN A 184 -11.95 -53.06 48.01
CA ASN A 184 -12.51 -54.08 48.93
C ASN A 184 -13.22 -53.71 50.26
N LYS A 185 -14.49 -54.17 50.35
CA LYS A 185 -15.20 -54.75 51.52
C LYS A 185 -15.40 -53.86 52.76
N GLY A 186 -16.55 -53.86 53.42
CA GLY A 186 -17.74 -54.73 53.35
C GLY A 186 -18.32 -54.90 54.76
N GLU A 187 -19.61 -55.24 54.89
CA GLU A 187 -20.34 -55.43 56.17
C GLU A 187 -20.47 -54.11 57.01
N ASP A 188 -21.53 -53.84 57.79
CA ASP A 188 -22.84 -54.49 57.95
C ASP A 188 -23.83 -53.53 58.68
N LEU A 189 -25.15 -53.67 58.44
CA LEU A 189 -26.29 -53.41 59.38
C LEU A 189 -26.43 -51.98 60.02
N ASP A 190 -27.58 -51.45 60.47
CA ASP A 190 -29.01 -51.82 60.41
C ASP A 190 -29.91 -50.60 60.78
N LEU A 191 -31.24 -50.80 60.78
CA LEU A 191 -32.27 -50.06 61.56
C LEU A 191 -32.63 -48.59 61.23
N GLU A 192 -33.76 -48.47 60.52
CA GLU A 192 -34.98 -47.72 60.87
C GLU A 192 -34.97 -46.67 62.01
N CYS A 193 -35.56 -45.49 61.74
CA CYS A 193 -36.57 -44.89 62.63
C CYS A 193 -37.51 -43.96 61.84
N GLU A 194 -38.80 -43.94 62.17
CA GLU A 194 -39.80 -43.07 61.54
C GLU A 194 -39.89 -41.69 62.23
N GLY A 195 -40.35 -40.67 61.48
CA GLY A 195 -40.61 -39.33 62.01
C GLY A 195 -41.38 -38.48 61.01
N GLN A 196 -42.67 -38.28 61.25
CA GLN A 196 -43.57 -37.48 60.39
C GLN A 196 -43.61 -36.00 60.84
N GLU A 197 -44.29 -35.19 60.02
CA GLU A 197 -44.83 -33.85 60.34
C GLU A 197 -43.82 -32.69 60.45
N GLU A 198 -44.17 -31.44 60.07
CA GLU A 198 -45.42 -30.87 59.56
C GLU A 198 -45.17 -29.92 58.35
N LYS A 199 -46.24 -29.44 57.70
CA LYS A 199 -46.14 -28.39 56.68
C LYS A 199 -45.83 -27.05 57.33
N ASN A 200 -45.03 -26.19 56.69
CA ASN A 200 -45.09 -24.75 56.98
C ASN A 200 -45.09 -23.86 55.72
N ARG A 201 -45.66 -22.66 55.85
CA ARG A 201 -46.15 -21.82 54.74
C ARG A 201 -45.15 -20.69 54.39
N GLY A 202 -44.25 -20.95 53.44
CA GLY A 202 -43.27 -19.96 52.93
C GLY A 202 -43.19 -19.88 51.40
N GLY A 203 -44.32 -20.00 50.69
CA GLY A 203 -44.33 -20.41 49.27
C GLY A 203 -44.79 -19.38 48.22
N VAL A 204 -44.88 -18.08 48.54
CA VAL A 204 -45.55 -17.09 47.68
C VAL A 204 -44.57 -16.07 47.04
N GLU A 205 -43.63 -15.52 47.80
CA GLU A 205 -42.76 -14.43 47.34
C GLU A 205 -41.65 -14.94 46.40
N VAL A 206 -40.90 -15.96 46.82
CA VAL A 206 -39.90 -16.66 45.98
C VAL A 206 -40.49 -17.17 44.64
N LYS A 207 -41.81 -17.40 44.56
CA LYS A 207 -42.51 -17.78 43.32
C LYS A 207 -42.95 -16.60 42.43
N LYS A 208 -42.96 -15.36 42.93
CA LYS A 208 -43.04 -14.14 42.11
C LYS A 208 -41.68 -13.81 41.52
N ASP A 209 -40.63 -13.83 42.32
CA ASP A 209 -39.29 -13.38 41.89
C ASP A 209 -38.69 -14.35 40.85
N ARG A 210 -38.87 -15.67 41.06
CA ARG A 210 -38.55 -16.70 40.06
C ARG A 210 -39.41 -16.59 38.78
N LYS A 211 -40.52 -15.85 38.77
CA LYS A 211 -41.34 -15.56 37.58
C LYS A 211 -40.93 -14.26 36.88
N THR A 212 -40.60 -13.19 37.61
CA THR A 212 -40.06 -11.95 37.02
C THR A 212 -38.71 -12.24 36.37
N ALA A 213 -37.79 -12.91 37.06
CA ALA A 213 -36.51 -13.33 36.50
C ALA A 213 -36.68 -14.25 35.27
N ARG A 214 -37.68 -15.15 35.23
CA ARG A 214 -37.96 -15.98 34.03
C ARG A 214 -38.56 -15.15 32.88
N LEU A 215 -39.29 -14.07 33.17
CA LEU A 215 -39.78 -13.12 32.16
C LEU A 215 -38.68 -12.21 31.62
N GLU A 216 -37.81 -11.69 32.49
CA GLU A 216 -36.65 -10.87 32.13
C GLU A 216 -35.63 -11.66 31.32
N ARG A 217 -35.27 -12.87 31.77
CA ARG A 217 -34.44 -13.80 30.97
C ARG A 217 -35.09 -14.10 29.61
N LYS A 218 -36.40 -14.33 29.55
CA LYS A 218 -37.13 -14.54 28.28
C LYS A 218 -37.18 -13.27 27.41
N LYS A 219 -37.18 -12.08 28.01
CA LYS A 219 -37.10 -10.78 27.32
C LYS A 219 -35.69 -10.57 26.75
N MET A 220 -34.63 -10.78 27.53
CA MET A 220 -33.24 -10.72 27.07
C MET A 220 -32.96 -11.75 25.98
N LEU A 221 -33.42 -13.00 26.11
CA LEU A 221 -33.27 -14.02 25.06
C LEU A 221 -33.99 -13.62 23.77
N LYS A 222 -35.18 -12.99 23.88
CA LYS A 222 -35.91 -12.46 22.74
C LYS A 222 -35.20 -11.26 22.11
N GLU A 223 -34.67 -10.33 22.90
CA GLU A 223 -33.91 -9.17 22.40
C GLU A 223 -32.59 -9.59 21.74
N ALA A 224 -31.90 -10.61 22.27
CA ALA A 224 -30.73 -11.22 21.65
C ALA A 224 -31.08 -11.97 20.36
N PHE A 225 -32.19 -12.74 20.35
CA PHE A 225 -32.67 -13.42 19.15
C PHE A 225 -33.07 -12.42 18.05
N ASN A 226 -33.86 -11.40 18.39
CA ASN A 226 -34.22 -10.32 17.46
C ASN A 226 -32.97 -9.57 16.97
N ARG A 227 -32.00 -9.25 17.84
CA ARG A 227 -30.71 -8.65 17.41
C ARG A 227 -29.94 -9.54 16.42
N ALA A 228 -30.02 -10.86 16.56
CA ALA A 228 -29.37 -11.82 15.66
C ALA A 228 -30.18 -12.16 14.38
N TYR A 229 -31.48 -11.89 14.35
CA TYR A 229 -32.40 -12.31 13.27
C TYR A 229 -32.95 -11.14 12.45
N ASP A 230 -33.36 -10.04 13.11
CA ASP A 230 -33.73 -8.77 12.47
C ASP A 230 -32.48 -7.97 12.06
N GLY A 231 -31.34 -8.22 12.73
CA GLY A 231 -30.01 -7.75 12.35
C GLY A 231 -29.46 -8.48 11.11
N GLY A 232 -30.24 -8.47 10.01
CA GLY A 232 -29.90 -9.16 8.76
C GLY A 232 -28.60 -8.64 8.15
N SER A 233 -27.50 -9.36 8.44
CA SER A 233 -26.10 -9.07 8.11
C SER A 233 -25.85 -7.63 7.62
N ALA A 234 -25.62 -6.72 8.56
CA ALA A 234 -25.05 -5.41 8.25
C ALA A 234 -23.85 -5.61 7.32
N SER A 235 -23.74 -4.84 6.23
CA SER A 235 -22.61 -5.07 5.34
C SER A 235 -21.33 -4.73 6.08
N PHE A 236 -20.25 -5.46 5.82
CA PHE A 236 -18.94 -5.23 6.46
C PHE A 236 -18.44 -3.76 6.34
N LEU A 237 -18.93 -3.02 5.34
CA LEU A 237 -18.67 -1.59 5.17
C LEU A 237 -19.51 -0.70 6.13
N GLU A 238 -20.71 -1.12 6.51
CA GLU A 238 -21.52 -0.47 7.55
C GLU A 238 -21.03 -0.82 8.95
N GLU A 239 -20.53 -2.04 9.17
CA GLU A 239 -19.86 -2.42 10.43
C GLU A 239 -18.61 -1.57 10.67
N LEU A 240 -17.70 -1.47 9.68
CA LEU A 240 -16.51 -0.62 9.76
C LEU A 240 -16.84 0.89 9.91
N LYS A 241 -17.96 1.35 9.33
CA LYS A 241 -18.46 2.71 9.59
C LYS A 241 -18.90 2.88 11.04
N ALA A 242 -19.74 1.98 11.54
CA ALA A 242 -20.23 2.03 12.91
C ALA A 242 -19.09 1.93 13.93
N GLU A 243 -18.03 1.17 13.66
CA GLU A 243 -16.81 1.16 14.47
C GLU A 243 -16.06 2.51 14.42
N SER A 244 -15.88 3.08 13.23
CA SER A 244 -15.25 4.41 13.09
C SER A 244 -16.08 5.52 13.74
N GLU A 245 -17.41 5.45 13.64
CA GLU A 245 -18.36 6.42 14.19
C GLU A 245 -18.39 6.31 15.72
N ARG A 246 -18.46 5.11 16.29
CA ARG A 246 -18.27 4.87 17.74
C ARG A 246 -16.94 5.41 18.23
N GLN A 247 -15.84 5.20 17.52
CA GLN A 247 -14.54 5.73 17.94
C GLN A 247 -14.52 7.27 17.91
N THR A 248 -15.12 7.92 16.91
CA THR A 248 -15.23 9.38 16.89
C THR A 248 -16.17 9.93 17.95
N GLU A 249 -17.23 9.19 18.31
CA GLU A 249 -18.17 9.55 19.36
C GLU A 249 -17.55 9.40 20.74
N LEU A 250 -16.84 8.28 21.01
CA LEU A 250 -16.04 8.08 22.23
C LEU A 250 -14.97 9.14 22.39
N ASN A 251 -14.21 9.43 21.33
CA ASN A 251 -13.24 10.53 21.37
C ASN A 251 -13.96 11.84 21.75
N ARG A 252 -15.09 12.15 21.12
CA ARG A 252 -15.87 13.37 21.37
C ARG A 252 -16.44 13.44 22.80
N SER A 253 -16.87 12.33 23.39
CA SER A 253 -17.36 12.30 24.77
C SER A 253 -16.22 12.55 25.76
N GLU A 254 -15.12 11.81 25.68
CA GLU A 254 -13.95 11.99 26.56
C GLU A 254 -13.40 13.42 26.47
N LEU A 255 -13.24 13.94 25.25
CA LEU A 255 -12.74 15.29 25.00
C LEU A 255 -13.76 16.40 25.36
N SER A 256 -15.02 16.05 25.67
CA SER A 256 -16.01 17.00 26.22
C SER A 256 -15.93 17.16 27.75
N LEU A 257 -15.33 16.19 28.45
CA LEU A 257 -15.09 16.26 29.90
C LEU A 257 -13.89 17.14 30.27
N LEU A 258 -12.98 17.39 29.32
CA LEU A 258 -11.76 18.18 29.54
C LEU A 258 -12.00 19.70 29.40
N PRO A 259 -11.41 20.54 30.28
CA PRO A 259 -11.44 21.99 30.13
C PRO A 259 -10.86 22.46 28.78
N HIS A 260 -11.43 23.54 28.22
CA HIS A 260 -11.12 24.01 26.86
C HIS A 260 -9.62 24.25 26.59
N ALA A 261 -8.86 24.75 27.57
CA ALA A 261 -7.41 24.92 27.44
C ALA A 261 -6.69 23.58 27.21
N VAL A 262 -6.91 22.60 28.09
CA VAL A 262 -6.33 21.24 27.99
C VAL A 262 -6.79 20.53 26.72
N ARG A 263 -8.06 20.68 26.33
CA ARG A 263 -8.58 20.17 25.06
C ARG A 263 -7.83 20.73 23.85
N THR A 264 -7.49 22.02 23.88
CA THR A 264 -6.73 22.70 22.81
C THR A 264 -5.26 22.27 22.79
N GLU A 265 -4.65 22.00 23.94
CA GLU A 265 -3.30 21.41 24.03
C GLU A 265 -3.24 19.99 23.45
N VAL A 266 -4.25 19.17 23.73
CA VAL A 266 -4.30 17.75 23.32
C VAL A 266 -4.70 17.56 21.84
N LEU A 267 -5.65 18.35 21.33
CA LEU A 267 -6.14 18.25 19.95
C LEU A 267 -5.47 19.20 18.96
N GLY A 268 -4.92 20.32 19.45
CA GLY A 268 -4.82 21.52 18.64
C GLY A 268 -6.19 22.19 18.43
N VAL A 269 -6.33 22.95 17.34
CA VAL A 269 -7.53 23.73 17.04
C VAL A 269 -8.54 22.94 16.20
N GLU A 270 -9.82 23.03 16.54
CA GLU A 270 -10.90 22.31 15.88
C GLU A 270 -11.24 22.86 14.47
N PRO A 271 -11.64 21.99 13.53
CA PRO A 271 -11.95 22.39 12.16
C PRO A 271 -13.18 23.31 12.12
N GLY A 272 -13.00 24.51 11.56
CA GLY A 272 -14.04 25.54 11.44
C GLY A 272 -13.85 26.73 12.39
N ALA A 273 -12.94 26.65 13.36
CA ALA A 273 -12.56 27.80 14.18
C ALA A 273 -11.80 28.86 13.35
N TYR A 274 -12.08 30.14 13.61
CA TYR A 274 -11.34 31.25 13.01
C TYR A 274 -10.04 31.49 13.79
N VAL A 275 -8.90 31.48 13.10
CA VAL A 275 -7.56 31.55 13.71
C VAL A 275 -6.70 32.66 13.13
N ARG A 276 -5.91 33.30 14.00
CA ARG A 276 -4.76 34.14 13.62
C ARG A 276 -3.51 33.27 13.69
N ILE A 277 -2.77 33.16 12.59
CA ILE A 277 -1.52 32.40 12.50
C ILE A 277 -0.39 33.38 12.18
N GLU A 278 0.67 33.37 12.97
CA GLU A 278 1.82 34.23 12.80
C GLU A 278 3.03 33.41 12.36
N PHE A 279 3.74 33.88 11.33
CA PHE A 279 4.90 33.20 10.75
C PHE A 279 6.13 34.09 10.89
N SER A 280 7.17 33.59 11.55
CA SER A 280 8.48 34.20 11.55
C SER A 280 9.21 33.93 10.22
N SER A 281 10.10 34.85 9.82
CA SER A 281 10.96 34.71 8.62
C SER A 281 10.24 34.51 7.27
N VAL A 282 9.12 35.20 7.05
CA VAL A 282 8.47 35.25 5.72
C VAL A 282 9.33 36.09 4.74
N PRO A 283 9.57 35.64 3.49
CA PRO A 283 10.32 36.41 2.50
C PRO A 283 9.63 37.73 2.13
N LEU A 284 10.40 38.81 1.95
CA LEU A 284 9.88 40.14 1.63
C LEU A 284 9.16 40.16 0.27
N GLU A 285 9.64 39.35 -0.68
CA GLU A 285 9.08 39.17 -2.02
C GLU A 285 7.63 38.65 -2.00
N PHE A 286 7.24 37.94 -0.93
CA PHE A 286 5.86 37.52 -0.73
C PHE A 286 4.93 38.71 -0.40
N LEU A 287 5.42 39.65 0.41
CA LEU A 287 4.65 40.81 0.84
C LEU A 287 4.55 41.85 -0.30
N THR A 288 5.65 42.09 -1.02
CA THR A 288 5.68 43.05 -2.14
C THR A 288 4.91 42.59 -3.37
N HIS A 289 4.66 41.28 -3.52
CA HIS A 289 3.88 40.70 -4.62
C HIS A 289 2.62 39.95 -4.13
N PHE A 290 2.15 40.28 -2.92
CA PHE A 290 0.88 39.75 -2.43
C PHE A 290 -0.28 40.27 -3.27
N GLN A 291 -1.19 39.38 -3.67
CA GLN A 291 -2.35 39.71 -4.48
C GLN A 291 -3.60 38.96 -3.96
N PRO A 292 -4.63 39.66 -3.45
CA PRO A 292 -5.84 39.03 -2.89
C PRO A 292 -6.55 38.07 -3.86
N SER A 293 -6.43 38.32 -5.17
CA SER A 293 -7.02 37.50 -6.24
C SER A 293 -6.44 36.08 -6.35
N TYR A 294 -5.32 35.78 -5.69
CA TYR A 294 -4.74 34.43 -5.65
C TYR A 294 -4.83 33.84 -4.23
N PRO A 295 -5.54 32.72 -4.01
CA PRO A 295 -5.74 32.18 -2.67
C PRO A 295 -4.45 31.64 -2.07
N ILE A 296 -4.14 32.05 -0.84
CA ILE A 296 -3.15 31.39 0.01
C ILE A 296 -3.78 30.12 0.57
N VAL A 297 -3.10 28.99 0.43
CA VAL A 297 -3.49 27.71 1.03
C VAL A 297 -2.38 27.25 1.97
N ILE A 298 -2.70 27.17 3.26
CA ILE A 298 -1.80 26.66 4.30
C ILE A 298 -2.18 25.21 4.54
N GLY A 299 -1.18 24.32 4.59
CA GLY A 299 -1.38 22.89 4.81
C GLY A 299 -0.41 22.37 5.85
N GLY A 300 -0.92 21.63 6.83
CA GLY A 300 -0.09 20.90 7.80
C GLY A 300 0.79 19.88 7.07
N VAL A 301 2.08 19.87 7.40
CA VAL A 301 3.08 18.95 6.86
C VAL A 301 3.39 17.93 7.94
N THR A 302 3.23 16.63 7.66
CA THR A 302 3.52 15.60 8.67
C THR A 302 5.05 15.43 8.85
N PRO A 303 5.54 14.93 10.01
CA PRO A 303 6.99 14.83 10.25
C PRO A 303 7.77 14.04 9.20
N GLY A 304 7.16 13.01 8.60
CA GLY A 304 7.76 12.25 7.50
C GLY A 304 7.89 13.04 6.19
N GLU A 305 7.04 14.05 5.97
CA GLU A 305 7.01 14.87 4.76
C GLU A 305 8.02 16.03 4.78
N GLY A 306 8.75 16.22 5.87
CA GLY A 306 9.90 17.12 5.93
C GLY A 306 11.14 16.58 5.22
N GLN A 307 11.26 15.25 5.09
CA GLN A 307 12.49 14.60 4.63
C GLN A 307 12.58 14.48 3.10
N LEU A 308 13.80 14.51 2.55
CA LEU A 308 14.06 14.30 1.12
C LEU A 308 14.51 12.84 0.84
N GLY A 309 13.99 12.27 -0.24
CA GLY A 309 14.30 10.90 -0.66
C GLY A 309 14.00 10.62 -2.13
N PHE A 310 14.22 9.37 -2.54
CA PHE A 310 13.77 8.82 -3.81
C PHE A 310 12.39 8.17 -3.66
N MET A 311 11.37 8.81 -4.20
CA MET A 311 10.05 8.19 -4.36
C MET A 311 9.99 7.34 -5.62
N GLN A 312 9.54 6.10 -5.48
CA GLN A 312 9.12 5.25 -6.58
C GLN A 312 7.63 5.48 -6.88
N VAL A 313 7.34 6.03 -8.05
CA VAL A 313 5.99 6.43 -8.48
C VAL A 313 5.52 5.61 -9.67
N LYS A 314 4.25 5.18 -9.65
CA LYS A 314 3.58 4.45 -10.74
C LYS A 314 2.79 5.42 -11.59
N ILE A 315 3.40 5.89 -12.67
CA ILE A 315 2.85 6.94 -13.54
C ILE A 315 2.29 6.39 -14.86
N LYS A 316 1.43 7.17 -15.49
CA LYS A 316 0.92 6.97 -16.86
C LYS A 316 0.93 8.31 -17.57
N GLN A 317 1.43 8.35 -18.82
CA GLN A 317 1.31 9.56 -19.64
C GLN A 317 -0.18 9.89 -19.87
N HIS A 318 -0.53 11.18 -19.74
CA HIS A 318 -1.91 11.61 -19.92
C HIS A 318 -2.38 11.41 -21.38
N ARG A 319 -3.66 11.01 -21.56
CA ARG A 319 -4.22 10.62 -22.88
C ARG A 319 -4.09 11.74 -23.93
N TRP A 320 -4.24 12.99 -23.51
CA TRP A 320 -4.23 14.16 -24.41
C TRP A 320 -2.85 14.82 -24.57
N LEU A 321 -1.80 14.34 -23.88
CA LEU A 321 -0.46 14.89 -24.05
C LEU A 321 0.13 14.49 -25.41
N ARG A 322 0.45 15.48 -26.25
CA ARG A 322 1.19 15.28 -27.51
C ARG A 322 2.68 14.99 -27.23
N GLY A 323 3.24 14.05 -27.99
CA GLY A 323 4.62 13.55 -27.82
C GLY A 323 4.75 12.46 -26.75
N VAL A 324 5.93 12.30 -26.17
CA VAL A 324 6.19 11.42 -25.01
C VAL A 324 7.10 12.11 -23.99
N LEU A 325 7.11 11.63 -22.74
CA LEU A 325 8.08 12.05 -21.73
C LEU A 325 9.40 11.27 -21.86
N LYS A 326 10.52 11.93 -21.59
CA LYS A 326 11.91 11.41 -21.70
C LYS A 326 12.56 11.36 -20.33
N CYS A 327 13.34 10.31 -20.05
CA CYS A 327 14.07 10.18 -18.79
C CYS A 327 15.11 11.29 -18.62
N LYS A 328 15.25 11.81 -17.39
CA LYS A 328 16.14 12.94 -17.07
C LYS A 328 15.89 14.18 -17.94
N ASP A 329 14.65 14.43 -18.35
CA ASP A 329 14.19 15.80 -18.62
C ASP A 329 13.46 16.33 -17.38
N PRO A 330 13.51 17.65 -17.12
CA PRO A 330 12.82 18.27 -16.01
C PRO A 330 11.31 18.17 -16.19
N VAL A 331 10.63 17.86 -15.09
CA VAL A 331 9.18 17.78 -15.00
C VAL A 331 8.77 18.47 -13.69
N ILE A 332 7.71 19.26 -13.74
CA ILE A 332 7.14 19.92 -12.57
C ILE A 332 6.12 18.96 -11.96
N VAL A 333 6.23 18.74 -10.67
CA VAL A 333 5.52 17.72 -9.91
C VAL A 333 4.64 18.42 -8.89
N SER A 334 3.34 18.12 -8.91
CA SER A 334 2.40 18.44 -7.83
C SER A 334 2.16 17.17 -7.04
N LEU A 335 2.47 17.21 -5.74
CA LEU A 335 2.42 16.06 -4.84
C LEU A 335 2.13 16.56 -3.43
N GLY A 336 0.95 16.18 -2.88
CA GLY A 336 0.42 16.81 -1.66
C GLY A 336 0.34 18.33 -1.83
N TRP A 337 0.71 19.06 -0.77
CA TRP A 337 0.82 20.53 -0.79
C TRP A 337 1.96 21.07 -1.65
N ARG A 338 2.95 20.24 -2.02
CA ARG A 338 4.23 20.70 -2.56
C ARG A 338 4.23 20.67 -4.10
N ARG A 339 4.59 21.80 -4.71
CA ARG A 339 4.88 21.93 -6.15
C ARG A 339 6.39 22.12 -6.35
N PHE A 340 7.05 21.19 -7.04
CA PHE A 340 8.50 21.22 -7.23
C PHE A 340 8.91 20.61 -8.58
N GLN A 341 10.00 21.11 -9.16
CA GLN A 341 10.63 20.55 -10.35
C GLN A 341 11.65 19.48 -9.97
N SER A 342 11.64 18.34 -10.69
CA SER A 342 12.56 17.22 -10.48
C SER A 342 12.89 16.53 -11.80
N LEU A 343 13.87 15.60 -11.81
CA LEU A 343 14.42 14.94 -13.00
C LEU A 343 14.09 13.43 -13.02
N PRO A 344 12.84 13.02 -13.28
CA PRO A 344 12.41 11.62 -13.17
C PRO A 344 13.18 10.65 -14.06
N VAL A 345 13.48 9.48 -13.50
CA VAL A 345 14.11 8.35 -14.21
C VAL A 345 13.09 7.23 -14.37
N TYR A 346 12.48 7.14 -15.56
CA TYR A 346 11.50 6.08 -15.85
C TYR A 346 12.16 4.71 -15.95
N HIS A 347 11.51 3.71 -15.35
CA HIS A 347 11.91 2.31 -15.42
C HIS A 347 10.71 1.39 -15.64
N SER A 348 11.01 0.22 -16.18
CA SER A 348 10.12 -0.94 -16.20
C SER A 348 10.75 -1.99 -15.31
N GLU A 349 10.02 -2.50 -14.33
CA GLU A 349 10.38 -3.78 -13.74
C GLU A 349 10.31 -4.90 -14.80
N GLY A 350 11.09 -5.96 -14.60
CA GLY A 350 11.04 -7.16 -15.43
C GLY A 350 10.90 -8.39 -14.54
N HIS A 351 10.51 -9.52 -15.14
CA HIS A 351 10.38 -10.82 -14.45
C HIS A 351 11.66 -11.23 -13.67
N ASP A 352 12.83 -10.68 -14.04
CA ASP A 352 14.10 -10.87 -13.34
C ASP A 352 14.21 -10.07 -12.00
N GLY A 353 13.14 -9.39 -11.54
CA GLY A 353 13.14 -8.46 -10.39
C GLY A 353 13.87 -7.13 -10.62
N ARG A 354 14.36 -6.88 -11.84
CA ARG A 354 15.30 -5.77 -12.11
C ARG A 354 14.56 -4.51 -12.54
N LYS A 355 14.67 -3.44 -11.73
CA LYS A 355 14.22 -2.07 -12.03
C LYS A 355 15.01 -1.50 -13.25
N ARG A 356 14.56 -1.80 -14.48
CA ARG A 356 15.27 -1.47 -15.74
C ARG A 356 14.92 -0.08 -16.28
N MET A 357 15.92 0.79 -16.39
CA MET A 357 15.80 2.12 -17.01
C MET A 357 15.21 2.07 -18.43
N LEU A 358 14.21 2.90 -18.68
CA LEU A 358 13.67 3.22 -20.01
C LEU A 358 14.39 4.44 -20.61
N LYS A 359 14.07 4.79 -21.85
CA LYS A 359 14.47 6.09 -22.46
C LYS A 359 13.33 7.12 -22.44
N TYR A 360 12.11 6.62 -22.59
CA TYR A 360 10.87 7.37 -22.68
C TYR A 360 9.76 6.60 -21.95
N THR A 361 8.72 7.30 -21.50
CA THR A 361 7.48 6.69 -21.01
C THR A 361 6.80 5.92 -22.15
N PRO A 362 6.29 4.69 -21.92
CA PRO A 362 5.55 3.95 -22.94
C PRO A 362 4.18 4.61 -23.19
N PRO A 363 3.73 4.79 -24.44
CA PRO A 363 2.43 5.37 -24.73
C PRO A 363 1.30 4.50 -24.16
N HIS A 364 0.29 5.16 -23.59
CA HIS A 364 -0.94 4.57 -23.01
C HIS A 364 -0.77 3.52 -21.88
N THR A 365 0.47 3.19 -21.50
CA THR A 365 0.80 2.16 -20.50
C THR A 365 1.37 2.81 -19.24
N HIS A 366 1.23 2.16 -18.09
CA HIS A 366 1.91 2.61 -16.86
C HIS A 366 3.41 2.26 -16.92
N CYS A 367 4.25 3.10 -16.33
CA CYS A 367 5.62 2.75 -15.98
C CYS A 367 5.95 3.22 -14.56
N LEU A 368 7.05 2.71 -14.01
CA LEU A 368 7.60 3.22 -12.77
C LEU A 368 8.53 4.41 -13.07
N ALA A 369 8.72 5.29 -12.09
CA ALA A 369 9.79 6.28 -12.10
C ALA A 369 10.40 6.38 -10.71
N ALA A 370 11.71 6.60 -10.63
CA ALA A 370 12.33 7.18 -9.44
C ALA A 370 12.36 8.71 -9.61
N LEU A 371 11.96 9.41 -8.55
CA LEU A 371 11.92 10.86 -8.44
C LEU A 371 12.65 11.28 -7.16
N TRP A 372 13.53 12.28 -7.21
CA TRP A 372 14.07 12.89 -5.97
C TRP A 372 13.17 14.04 -5.54
N GLY A 373 12.80 14.08 -4.26
CA GLY A 373 11.90 15.10 -3.71
C GLY A 373 11.51 14.83 -2.25
N PRO A 374 10.59 15.63 -1.69
CA PRO A 374 10.00 15.41 -0.36
C PRO A 374 9.26 14.07 -0.31
N ILE A 375 9.59 13.25 0.69
CA ILE A 375 8.90 11.98 0.97
C ILE A 375 7.42 12.27 1.31
N THR A 376 6.54 11.33 0.99
CA THR A 376 5.10 11.40 1.33
C THR A 376 4.52 10.01 1.56
N ALA A 377 3.32 9.96 2.12
CA ALA A 377 2.56 8.73 2.34
C ALA A 377 2.40 7.91 1.05
N GLN A 378 2.46 6.58 1.18
CA GLN A 378 2.25 5.66 0.06
C GLN A 378 0.83 5.80 -0.51
N SER A 379 0.63 5.40 -1.77
CA SER A 379 -0.61 5.56 -2.56
C SER A 379 -1.03 7.00 -2.91
N SER A 380 -0.39 8.03 -2.35
CA SER A 380 -0.65 9.45 -2.65
C SER A 380 -0.68 9.76 -4.15
N GLY A 381 -1.66 10.55 -4.59
CA GLY A 381 -1.80 10.98 -5.97
C GLY A 381 -0.68 11.94 -6.41
N ILE A 382 -0.17 11.76 -7.63
CA ILE A 382 0.91 12.59 -8.19
C ILE A 382 0.58 13.05 -9.61
N VAL A 383 0.78 14.34 -9.89
CA VAL A 383 0.54 14.96 -11.19
C VAL A 383 1.82 15.59 -11.71
N PHE A 384 2.14 15.30 -12.98
CA PHE A 384 3.28 15.87 -13.70
C PHE A 384 2.82 16.91 -14.71
N LEU A 385 3.50 18.06 -14.77
CA LEU A 385 3.28 19.16 -15.70
C LEU A 385 4.59 19.47 -16.47
N LYS A 386 4.47 19.93 -17.72
CA LYS A 386 5.63 20.35 -18.54
C LYS A 386 6.02 21.82 -18.36
N SER A 387 5.04 22.68 -18.12
CA SER A 387 5.18 24.12 -17.88
C SER A 387 3.97 24.60 -17.09
N LEU A 388 4.08 25.73 -16.38
CA LEU A 388 2.93 26.49 -15.89
C LEU A 388 2.41 27.47 -16.96
N SER A 389 3.29 27.95 -17.85
CA SER A 389 3.08 29.11 -18.72
C SER A 389 1.77 29.12 -19.51
N ASN A 390 1.09 30.27 -19.46
CA ASN A 390 -0.26 30.44 -20.01
C ASN A 390 -0.31 30.48 -21.54
N GLU A 391 0.77 30.94 -22.18
CA GLU A 391 0.98 31.00 -23.64
C GLU A 391 0.78 29.65 -24.37
N THR A 392 0.85 28.53 -23.65
CA THR A 392 0.79 27.20 -24.28
C THR A 392 -0.65 26.74 -24.52
N HIS A 393 -1.13 26.88 -25.77
CA HIS A 393 -2.38 26.27 -26.28
C HIS A 393 -2.38 24.72 -26.30
N ALA A 394 -1.44 24.08 -25.61
CA ALA A 394 -1.29 22.63 -25.56
C ALA A 394 -1.66 22.10 -24.17
N PHE A 395 -2.18 20.87 -24.11
CA PHE A 395 -2.57 20.25 -22.84
C PHE A 395 -1.35 20.10 -21.90
N ARG A 396 -1.35 20.84 -20.78
CA ARG A 396 -0.17 21.06 -19.91
C ARG A 396 0.17 19.88 -18.99
N ILE A 397 -0.84 19.14 -18.51
CA ILE A 397 -0.65 17.97 -17.65
C ILE A 397 -0.07 16.83 -18.51
N ALA A 398 1.07 16.31 -18.09
CA ALA A 398 1.88 15.38 -18.85
C ALA A 398 1.70 13.93 -18.43
N ALA A 399 1.58 13.67 -17.12
CA ALA A 399 1.33 12.34 -16.58
C ALA A 399 0.56 12.43 -15.26
N THR A 400 -0.09 11.34 -14.91
CA THR A 400 -0.82 11.13 -13.66
C THR A 400 -0.39 9.79 -13.07
N GLY A 401 -0.29 9.67 -11.74
CA GLY A 401 0.12 8.43 -11.10
C GLY A 401 -0.18 8.40 -9.60
N VAL A 402 0.42 7.42 -8.94
CA VAL A 402 0.45 7.29 -7.47
C VAL A 402 1.87 7.02 -6.98
N VAL A 403 2.19 7.44 -5.75
CA VAL A 403 3.38 7.00 -5.00
C VAL A 403 3.19 5.52 -4.62
N LEU A 404 4.26 4.72 -4.70
CA LEU A 404 4.27 3.33 -4.21
C LEU A 404 5.13 3.15 -2.96
N GLU A 405 6.36 3.64 -3.02
CA GLU A 405 7.48 3.28 -2.14
C GLU A 405 8.42 4.49 -2.05
N SER A 406 9.05 4.72 -0.89
CA SER A 406 9.88 5.90 -0.62
C SER A 406 11.16 5.46 0.08
N ASP A 407 12.30 5.56 -0.63
CA ASP A 407 13.62 5.08 -0.18
C ASP A 407 14.63 6.24 -0.14
N HIS A 408 15.68 6.17 0.70
CA HIS A 408 16.83 7.07 0.54
C HIS A 408 17.78 6.65 -0.61
N SER A 409 17.64 5.46 -1.19
CA SER A 409 18.44 5.00 -2.34
C SER A 409 17.65 4.05 -3.26
N ALA A 410 17.79 4.19 -4.58
CA ALA A 410 17.07 3.35 -5.55
C ALA A 410 18.00 2.80 -6.65
N SER A 411 18.02 1.47 -6.82
CA SER A 411 18.94 0.74 -7.71
C SER A 411 18.36 0.51 -9.11
N ILE A 412 18.52 1.49 -10.01
CA ILE A 412 18.04 1.40 -11.40
C ILE A 412 19.17 0.98 -12.35
N VAL A 413 18.92 -0.05 -13.17
CA VAL A 413 19.90 -0.60 -14.13
C VAL A 413 19.56 -0.31 -15.59
N LYS A 414 20.56 0.06 -16.37
CA LYS A 414 20.45 0.24 -17.83
C LYS A 414 21.09 -0.93 -18.56
N LYS A 415 20.37 -1.47 -19.53
CA LYS A 415 20.85 -2.59 -20.34
C LYS A 415 21.92 -2.13 -21.33
N LEU A 416 23.11 -2.72 -21.24
CA LEU A 416 24.23 -2.50 -22.13
C LEU A 416 24.46 -3.75 -23.01
N LYS A 417 24.89 -3.54 -24.25
CA LYS A 417 25.35 -4.62 -25.13
C LYS A 417 26.80 -4.35 -25.51
N LEU A 418 27.71 -5.22 -25.09
CA LEU A 418 29.02 -5.31 -25.73
C LEU A 418 28.84 -6.11 -27.00
N VAL A 419 29.31 -5.60 -28.13
CA VAL A 419 29.10 -6.19 -29.47
C VAL A 419 30.47 -6.53 -30.06
N GLY A 420 30.62 -7.72 -30.63
CA GLY A 420 31.86 -8.17 -31.27
C GLY A 420 31.61 -8.86 -32.60
N SER A 421 32.63 -8.85 -33.46
CA SER A 421 32.59 -9.45 -34.81
C SER A 421 33.39 -10.76 -34.84
N PRO A 422 32.84 -11.86 -35.38
CA PRO A 422 33.58 -13.12 -35.52
C PRO A 422 34.58 -13.01 -36.67
N PHE A 423 35.85 -13.35 -36.43
CA PHE A 423 36.90 -13.29 -37.46
C PHE A 423 37.46 -14.65 -37.88
N LYS A 424 37.40 -15.67 -37.00
CA LYS A 424 37.80 -17.05 -37.33
C LYS A 424 36.78 -18.03 -36.75
N ILE A 425 36.15 -18.82 -37.62
CA ILE A 425 35.00 -19.69 -37.28
C ILE A 425 35.35 -21.15 -37.58
N PHE A 426 35.16 -22.00 -36.58
CA PHE A 426 35.27 -23.46 -36.70
C PHE A 426 33.87 -24.10 -36.64
N LYS A 427 33.74 -25.39 -36.27
CA LYS A 427 32.43 -26.06 -36.16
C LYS A 427 31.54 -25.46 -35.05
N LYS A 428 32.09 -25.32 -33.83
CA LYS A 428 31.40 -24.74 -32.65
C LYS A 428 32.22 -23.68 -31.91
N THR A 429 33.54 -23.66 -32.07
CA THR A 429 34.40 -22.58 -31.58
C THR A 429 34.44 -21.42 -32.57
N THR A 430 34.56 -20.20 -32.06
CA THR A 430 34.71 -18.98 -32.88
C THR A 430 35.56 -17.96 -32.13
N PHE A 431 36.45 -17.29 -32.83
CA PHE A 431 37.26 -16.19 -32.31
C PHE A 431 36.60 -14.86 -32.71
N ILE A 432 36.41 -13.98 -31.73
CA ILE A 432 35.65 -12.73 -31.85
C ILE A 432 36.58 -11.57 -31.52
N LYS A 433 36.52 -10.50 -32.31
CA LYS A 433 37.32 -9.26 -32.14
C LYS A 433 36.40 -8.04 -31.92
N GLY A 434 36.95 -7.00 -31.28
CA GLY A 434 36.28 -5.71 -31.09
C GLY A 434 35.15 -5.70 -30.06
N MET A 435 35.07 -6.71 -29.19
CA MET A 435 34.10 -6.74 -28.07
C MET A 435 34.66 -6.10 -26.79
N PHE A 436 35.99 -6.14 -26.65
CA PHE A 436 36.79 -5.58 -25.55
C PHE A 436 37.98 -4.84 -26.17
N SER A 437 38.58 -3.92 -25.42
CA SER A 437 39.82 -3.23 -25.78
C SER A 437 41.05 -3.99 -25.29
N SER A 438 41.00 -4.53 -24.07
CA SER A 438 42.14 -5.14 -23.38
C SER A 438 41.95 -6.65 -23.14
N ALA A 439 43.06 -7.38 -23.06
CA ALA A 439 43.07 -8.77 -22.61
C ALA A 439 42.59 -8.93 -21.15
N LEU A 440 42.73 -7.89 -20.31
CA LEU A 440 42.25 -7.90 -18.92
C LEU A 440 40.71 -7.86 -18.86
N GLU A 441 40.07 -7.02 -19.68
CA GLU A 441 38.61 -6.98 -19.81
C GLU A 441 38.05 -8.31 -20.35
N ALA A 442 38.73 -8.88 -21.34
CA ALA A 442 38.40 -10.18 -21.90
C ALA A 442 38.49 -11.31 -20.86
N THR A 443 39.56 -11.33 -20.05
CA THR A 443 39.74 -12.28 -18.93
C THR A 443 38.64 -12.12 -17.88
N ARG A 444 38.28 -10.88 -17.51
CA ARG A 444 37.17 -10.58 -16.58
C ARG A 444 35.80 -11.03 -17.11
N CYS A 445 35.68 -11.29 -18.42
CA CYS A 445 34.47 -11.77 -19.07
C CYS A 445 34.54 -13.25 -19.51
N GLU A 446 35.52 -14.02 -19.02
CA GLU A 446 35.51 -15.48 -19.18
C GLU A 446 34.32 -16.11 -18.44
N GLY A 447 33.78 -17.21 -18.98
CA GLY A 447 32.53 -17.84 -18.49
C GLY A 447 31.24 -17.10 -18.86
N VAL A 448 31.29 -15.86 -19.35
CA VAL A 448 30.08 -15.07 -19.65
C VAL A 448 29.33 -15.61 -20.86
N GLY A 449 28.00 -15.70 -20.72
CA GLY A 449 27.08 -16.14 -21.77
C GLY A 449 26.89 -15.09 -22.89
N VAL A 450 27.20 -15.48 -24.12
CA VAL A 450 27.01 -14.69 -25.35
C VAL A 450 25.83 -15.21 -26.17
N ARG A 451 25.27 -14.35 -27.04
CA ARG A 451 24.34 -14.77 -28.09
C ARG A 451 24.66 -14.07 -29.42
N THR A 452 24.39 -14.70 -30.54
CA THR A 452 24.42 -14.06 -31.87
C THR A 452 23.11 -13.31 -32.16
N VAL A 453 23.10 -12.42 -33.15
CA VAL A 453 21.87 -11.86 -33.71
C VAL A 453 20.97 -12.96 -34.32
N SER A 454 21.56 -14.01 -34.90
CA SER A 454 20.83 -15.21 -35.35
C SER A 454 20.30 -16.12 -34.21
N GLY A 455 20.51 -15.74 -32.94
CA GLY A 455 19.90 -16.39 -31.77
C GLY A 455 20.71 -17.53 -31.13
N ILE A 456 21.78 -17.99 -31.78
CA ILE A 456 22.66 -19.06 -31.28
C ILE A 456 23.27 -18.64 -29.94
N ARG A 457 23.17 -19.48 -28.91
CA ARG A 457 23.77 -19.23 -27.59
C ARG A 457 25.21 -19.74 -27.56
N GLY A 458 26.02 -19.15 -26.68
CA GLY A 458 27.40 -19.57 -26.45
C GLY A 458 27.96 -19.02 -25.16
N VAL A 459 29.23 -19.34 -24.90
CA VAL A 459 29.97 -18.96 -23.69
C VAL A 459 31.39 -18.52 -24.09
N ILE A 460 31.89 -17.43 -23.51
CA ILE A 460 33.29 -17.01 -23.64
C ILE A 460 34.17 -17.99 -22.83
N LYS A 461 35.18 -18.58 -23.49
CA LYS A 461 36.02 -19.66 -22.93
C LYS A 461 37.45 -19.27 -22.61
N ARG A 462 38.02 -18.27 -23.31
CA ARG A 462 39.31 -17.65 -22.93
C ARG A 462 39.55 -16.35 -23.70
N ALA A 463 40.23 -15.39 -23.08
CA ALA A 463 40.98 -14.35 -23.80
C ALA A 463 42.02 -14.99 -24.73
N LEU A 464 42.26 -14.35 -25.89
CA LEU A 464 43.33 -14.74 -26.81
C LEU A 464 44.60 -13.93 -26.51
N ARG A 465 45.75 -14.60 -26.58
CA ARG A 465 47.07 -13.97 -26.50
C ARG A 465 47.48 -13.41 -27.88
N PRO A 466 48.46 -12.48 -27.94
CA PRO A 466 49.18 -12.17 -29.18
C PRO A 466 49.66 -13.46 -29.88
N PRO A 467 49.70 -13.52 -31.23
CA PRO A 467 49.59 -12.41 -32.19
C PRO A 467 48.14 -12.05 -32.61
N HIS A 468 47.12 -12.49 -31.88
CA HIS A 468 45.74 -12.07 -32.16
C HIS A 468 45.45 -10.64 -31.68
N PRO A 469 44.49 -9.91 -32.28
CA PRO A 469 44.19 -8.53 -31.89
C PRO A 469 43.83 -8.41 -30.41
N PRO A 470 44.22 -7.33 -29.71
CA PRO A 470 43.92 -7.13 -28.30
C PRO A 470 42.41 -7.15 -28.04
N GLY A 471 42.01 -7.61 -26.85
CA GLY A 471 40.60 -7.81 -26.48
C GLY A 471 39.87 -8.93 -27.24
N SER A 472 40.56 -9.71 -28.10
CA SER A 472 39.93 -10.85 -28.80
C SER A 472 39.67 -12.03 -27.86
N VAL A 473 38.54 -12.72 -28.06
CA VAL A 473 38.10 -13.85 -27.23
C VAL A 473 37.73 -15.08 -28.04
N ARG A 474 38.06 -16.25 -27.49
CA ARG A 474 37.58 -17.56 -27.94
C ARG A 474 36.26 -17.87 -27.25
N ALA A 475 35.19 -18.02 -28.02
CA ALA A 475 33.89 -18.48 -27.54
C ALA A 475 33.51 -19.85 -28.12
N THR A 476 32.64 -20.58 -27.41
CA THR A 476 31.99 -21.82 -27.86
C THR A 476 30.50 -21.59 -27.99
N PHE A 477 29.92 -21.94 -29.15
CA PHE A 477 28.51 -21.81 -29.48
C PHE A 477 27.83 -23.17 -29.66
N GLU A 478 26.49 -23.19 -29.61
CA GLU A 478 25.69 -24.39 -29.84
C GLU A 478 25.84 -24.95 -31.27
N ASP A 479 25.91 -24.05 -32.25
CA ASP A 479 26.02 -24.31 -33.69
C ASP A 479 26.93 -23.28 -34.38
N ARG A 480 27.23 -23.47 -35.67
CA ARG A 480 28.18 -22.69 -36.47
C ARG A 480 27.65 -21.29 -36.82
N VAL A 481 28.24 -20.29 -36.18
CA VAL A 481 28.08 -18.85 -36.46
C VAL A 481 28.50 -18.49 -37.91
N GLN A 482 27.94 -17.45 -38.50
CA GLN A 482 28.35 -16.91 -39.82
C GLN A 482 29.28 -15.68 -39.67
N LEU A 483 30.16 -15.39 -40.64
CA LEU A 483 31.00 -14.16 -40.58
C LEU A 483 30.16 -12.86 -40.54
N SER A 484 28.93 -12.90 -41.05
CA SER A 484 27.97 -11.79 -41.02
C SER A 484 27.18 -11.66 -39.72
N ASP A 485 27.33 -12.58 -38.76
CA ASP A 485 26.68 -12.46 -37.46
C ASP A 485 27.40 -11.45 -36.57
N LEU A 486 26.64 -10.64 -35.83
CA LEU A 486 27.16 -9.93 -34.67
C LEU A 486 26.94 -10.77 -33.42
N VAL A 487 28.00 -10.94 -32.62
CA VAL A 487 27.93 -11.54 -31.28
C VAL A 487 27.70 -10.42 -30.27
N PHE A 488 26.90 -10.65 -29.22
CA PHE A 488 26.79 -9.71 -28.11
C PHE A 488 26.70 -10.38 -26.74
N VAL A 489 27.28 -9.71 -25.74
CA VAL A 489 27.02 -9.93 -24.31
C VAL A 489 25.84 -9.05 -23.89
N ARG A 490 25.00 -9.52 -22.96
CA ARG A 490 23.95 -8.71 -22.33
C ARG A 490 24.41 -8.29 -20.93
N ALA A 491 24.99 -7.10 -20.82
CA ALA A 491 25.39 -6.51 -19.56
C ALA A 491 24.31 -5.59 -18.99
N TRP A 492 24.45 -5.26 -17.70
CA TRP A 492 23.60 -4.30 -16.99
C TRP A 492 24.52 -3.37 -16.21
N ALA A 493 24.40 -2.06 -16.42
CA ALA A 493 25.14 -1.05 -15.67
C ALA A 493 24.19 -0.33 -14.72
N SER A 494 24.64 -0.01 -13.50
CA SER A 494 23.89 0.88 -12.62
C SER A 494 23.79 2.29 -13.22
N VAL A 495 22.72 3.01 -12.93
CA VAL A 495 22.49 4.38 -13.39
C VAL A 495 22.45 5.32 -12.19
N PRO A 496 23.38 6.27 -12.04
CA PRO A 496 23.27 7.27 -10.98
C PRO A 496 22.00 8.10 -11.19
N LEU A 497 21.20 8.27 -10.15
CA LEU A 497 19.96 9.02 -10.16
C LEU A 497 20.24 10.50 -9.83
N PRO A 498 19.57 11.46 -10.48
CA PRO A 498 19.77 12.87 -10.17
C PRO A 498 19.05 13.24 -8.87
N GLN A 499 19.81 13.69 -7.86
CA GLN A 499 19.25 14.34 -6.67
C GLN A 499 18.94 15.80 -7.01
N HIS A 500 17.77 16.03 -7.60
CA HIS A 500 17.34 17.36 -8.07
C HIS A 500 15.89 17.60 -7.68
N CYS A 501 15.68 18.62 -6.84
CA CYS A 501 14.38 19.08 -6.38
C CYS A 501 14.47 20.60 -6.20
N ILE A 502 13.71 21.37 -6.97
CA ILE A 502 13.59 22.83 -6.86
C ILE A 502 12.11 23.15 -6.59
N PRO A 503 11.72 23.78 -5.47
CA PRO A 503 10.33 24.19 -5.23
C PRO A 503 9.89 25.24 -6.26
N VAL A 504 8.57 25.40 -6.47
CA VAL A 504 8.00 26.40 -7.39
C VAL A 504 7.46 27.59 -6.59
N PRO A 505 8.27 28.64 -6.32
CA PRO A 505 7.87 29.84 -5.57
C PRO A 505 7.01 30.81 -6.40
N SER A 506 5.89 30.35 -6.97
CA SER A 506 5.03 31.21 -7.83
C SER A 506 4.50 32.46 -7.12
N LEU A 507 4.38 32.41 -5.78
CA LEU A 507 3.90 33.52 -4.95
C LEU A 507 5.00 34.56 -4.63
N LEU A 508 6.29 34.21 -4.80
CA LEU A 508 7.40 35.15 -4.60
C LEU A 508 7.79 35.91 -5.88
N LEU A 509 7.18 35.56 -7.01
CA LEU A 509 7.42 36.23 -8.28
C LEU A 509 6.46 37.42 -8.49
N PRO A 510 6.91 38.47 -9.21
CA PRO A 510 6.05 39.50 -9.80
C PRO A 510 4.92 38.90 -10.64
N GLU A 511 3.87 39.68 -10.87
CA GLU A 511 2.62 39.21 -11.49
C GLU A 511 2.79 38.66 -12.90
N GLU A 512 3.63 39.30 -13.73
CA GLU A 512 3.92 38.86 -15.10
C GLU A 512 4.63 37.49 -15.12
N ASP A 513 5.63 37.32 -14.26
CA ASP A 513 6.43 36.08 -14.16
C ASP A 513 5.76 34.97 -13.33
N ARG A 514 4.77 35.29 -12.49
CA ARG A 514 4.03 34.32 -11.63
C ARG A 514 3.45 33.15 -12.42
N ALA A 515 2.95 33.39 -13.63
CA ALA A 515 2.49 32.34 -14.54
C ALA A 515 3.63 31.64 -15.31
N ASN A 516 4.75 32.32 -15.48
CA ASN A 516 5.85 31.98 -16.39
C ASN A 516 7.14 31.49 -15.69
N TRP A 517 7.07 31.12 -14.39
CA TRP A 517 8.19 30.61 -13.59
C TRP A 517 9.15 29.69 -14.37
N GLN A 518 10.40 30.12 -14.50
CA GLN A 518 11.42 29.43 -15.29
C GLN A 518 12.34 28.57 -14.42
N GLY A 519 12.02 27.28 -14.31
CA GLY A 519 12.95 26.26 -13.82
C GLY A 519 13.97 25.81 -14.87
N VAL A 520 14.60 24.66 -14.62
CA VAL A 520 15.48 23.99 -15.59
C VAL A 520 14.70 23.72 -16.89
N ARG A 521 15.24 24.20 -18.02
CA ARG A 521 14.67 24.01 -19.35
C ARG A 521 14.88 22.58 -19.87
N PRO A 522 13.90 21.97 -20.57
CA PRO A 522 14.03 20.60 -21.08
C PRO A 522 15.01 20.50 -22.26
N THR A 523 15.60 19.31 -22.47
CA THR A 523 16.65 19.08 -23.50
C THR A 523 16.25 19.57 -24.90
N SER A 524 14.96 19.54 -25.25
CA SER A 524 14.45 20.00 -26.55
C SER A 524 14.47 21.52 -26.71
N VAL A 525 14.27 22.28 -25.63
CA VAL A 525 14.29 23.75 -25.64
C VAL A 525 15.75 24.22 -25.73
N LEU A 526 16.61 23.72 -24.84
CA LEU A 526 18.07 23.99 -24.84
C LEU A 526 18.71 23.75 -26.22
N ARG A 527 18.32 22.66 -26.91
CA ARG A 527 18.79 22.38 -28.28
C ARG A 527 18.26 23.35 -29.33
N LYS A 528 17.01 23.81 -29.21
CA LYS A 528 16.43 24.80 -30.14
C LYS A 528 17.16 26.14 -30.00
N GLU A 529 17.37 26.58 -28.76
CA GLU A 529 18.07 27.82 -28.41
C GLU A 529 19.53 27.80 -28.88
N GLN A 530 20.24 26.69 -28.68
CA GLN A 530 21.63 26.51 -29.12
C GLN A 530 21.78 26.09 -30.60
N GLY A 531 20.70 26.01 -31.39
CA GLY A 531 20.72 25.54 -32.78
C GLY A 531 21.15 24.08 -32.99
N LEU A 532 21.29 23.29 -31.92
CA LEU A 532 21.87 21.96 -31.94
C LEU A 532 20.88 20.90 -32.47
N LYS A 533 21.23 20.31 -33.61
CA LYS A 533 20.51 19.16 -34.19
C LYS A 533 20.52 17.97 -33.22
N THR A 534 19.40 17.25 -33.14
CA THR A 534 19.30 16.07 -32.26
C THR A 534 20.23 14.95 -32.75
N PRO A 535 21.09 14.36 -31.88
CA PRO A 535 22.06 13.35 -32.30
C PRO A 535 21.37 12.09 -32.82
N HIS A 536 21.77 11.67 -34.02
CA HIS A 536 21.13 10.61 -34.79
C HIS A 536 22.20 9.69 -35.39
N ASN A 537 22.11 8.38 -35.13
CA ASN A 537 23.03 7.39 -35.67
C ASN A 537 22.39 6.68 -36.88
N PRO A 538 22.98 6.73 -38.09
CA PRO A 538 22.39 6.20 -39.32
C PRO A 538 22.28 4.66 -39.37
N ASP A 539 23.03 3.94 -38.54
CA ASP A 539 22.96 2.48 -38.39
C ASP A 539 21.85 2.05 -37.42
N SER A 540 21.36 2.99 -36.61
CA SER A 540 20.20 2.76 -35.72
C SER A 540 18.86 2.95 -36.42
N VAL A 541 18.85 3.37 -37.69
CA VAL A 541 17.64 3.58 -38.50
C VAL A 541 17.13 2.25 -39.06
N TYR A 542 15.88 1.92 -38.79
CA TYR A 542 15.22 0.77 -39.39
C TYR A 542 15.02 0.98 -40.90
N LYS A 543 15.64 0.11 -41.70
CA LYS A 543 15.54 0.09 -43.17
C LYS A 543 14.80 -1.19 -43.61
N PRO A 544 13.95 -1.17 -44.65
CA PRO A 544 13.23 -2.36 -45.11
C PRO A 544 14.20 -3.42 -45.67
N VAL A 545 14.15 -4.64 -45.13
CA VAL A 545 15.12 -5.70 -45.46
C VAL A 545 14.55 -6.70 -46.48
N VAL A 546 14.86 -6.48 -47.76
CA VAL A 546 14.51 -7.43 -48.84
C VAL A 546 15.44 -8.65 -48.78
N ARG A 547 14.92 -9.80 -48.34
CA ARG A 547 15.68 -11.04 -48.20
C ARG A 547 15.70 -11.84 -49.51
N LYS A 548 16.88 -12.03 -50.10
CA LYS A 548 17.08 -12.97 -51.22
C LYS A 548 16.78 -14.42 -50.78
N PRO A 549 16.19 -15.28 -51.62
CA PRO A 549 15.93 -16.67 -51.27
C PRO A 549 17.25 -17.44 -51.08
N ARG A 550 17.42 -18.10 -49.93
CA ARG A 550 18.61 -18.90 -49.62
C ARG A 550 18.48 -20.29 -50.23
N PHE A 551 19.29 -20.58 -51.24
CA PHE A 551 19.53 -21.93 -51.72
C PHE A 551 20.65 -22.57 -50.91
N PHE A 552 20.53 -23.86 -50.61
CA PHE A 552 21.56 -24.64 -49.94
C PHE A 552 22.26 -25.54 -50.96
N PRO A 553 23.58 -25.77 -50.84
CA PRO A 553 24.28 -26.73 -51.70
C PRO A 553 23.75 -28.16 -51.48
N PRO A 554 23.79 -29.03 -52.50
CA PRO A 554 23.42 -30.44 -52.34
C PRO A 554 24.36 -31.16 -51.36
N ILE A 555 23.84 -32.21 -50.71
CA ILE A 555 24.60 -33.01 -49.74
C ILE A 555 25.74 -33.74 -50.46
N GLN A 556 26.98 -33.50 -50.03
CA GLN A 556 28.16 -34.20 -50.51
C GLN A 556 28.51 -35.35 -49.56
N VAL A 557 28.42 -36.58 -50.06
CA VAL A 557 28.79 -37.80 -49.30
C VAL A 557 30.31 -38.00 -49.39
N PRO A 558 31.04 -38.24 -48.28
CA PRO A 558 32.47 -38.54 -48.33
C PRO A 558 32.79 -39.78 -49.17
N ARG A 559 33.83 -39.72 -50.01
CA ARG A 559 34.23 -40.82 -50.91
C ARG A 559 34.54 -42.13 -50.18
N SER A 560 35.05 -42.07 -48.95
CA SER A 560 35.26 -43.23 -48.08
C SER A 560 33.94 -43.91 -47.71
N LEU A 561 32.98 -43.14 -47.19
CA LEU A 561 31.65 -43.62 -46.84
C LEU A 561 30.89 -44.13 -48.08
N GLN A 562 31.03 -43.46 -49.24
CA GLN A 562 30.43 -43.92 -50.49
C GLN A 562 31.01 -45.26 -51.00
N LYS A 563 32.23 -45.65 -50.58
CA LYS A 563 32.78 -46.98 -50.85
C LYS A 563 32.22 -48.04 -49.89
N SER A 564 31.99 -47.71 -48.62
CA SER A 564 31.49 -48.64 -47.60
C SER A 564 29.96 -48.76 -47.53
N LEU A 565 29.19 -47.92 -48.22
CA LEU A 565 27.74 -48.06 -48.31
C LEU A 565 27.33 -49.36 -49.04
N PRO A 566 26.40 -50.15 -48.48
CA PRO A 566 25.76 -51.27 -49.17
C PRO A 566 25.19 -50.88 -50.54
N PHE A 567 25.21 -51.82 -51.50
CA PHE A 567 24.85 -51.55 -52.90
C PHE A 567 23.50 -50.84 -53.08
N SER A 568 22.48 -51.23 -52.32
CA SER A 568 21.13 -50.63 -52.36
C SER A 568 21.09 -49.15 -51.92
N SER A 569 21.92 -48.76 -50.94
CA SER A 569 21.97 -47.38 -50.41
C SER A 569 23.03 -46.50 -51.09
N LYS A 570 23.86 -47.08 -51.97
CA LYS A 570 24.92 -46.37 -52.68
C LYS A 570 24.32 -45.35 -53.66
N PRO A 571 24.60 -44.04 -53.50
CA PRO A 571 23.96 -43.01 -54.31
C PRO A 571 24.39 -43.15 -55.78
N LYS A 572 23.39 -43.25 -56.67
CA LYS A 572 23.54 -43.35 -58.14
C LYS A 572 23.95 -42.01 -58.76
N PHE A 573 25.06 -41.44 -58.28
CA PHE A 573 25.72 -40.33 -58.95
C PHE A 573 26.28 -40.85 -60.28
N MET A 574 25.60 -40.51 -61.39
CA MET A 574 26.25 -40.57 -62.70
C MET A 574 27.51 -39.70 -62.63
N ALA A 575 28.62 -40.21 -63.16
CA ALA A 575 29.79 -39.37 -63.41
C ALA A 575 29.35 -38.17 -64.28
N PRO A 576 29.95 -36.97 -64.11
CA PRO A 576 29.74 -35.90 -65.08
C PRO A 576 30.04 -36.47 -66.46
N LYS A 577 29.11 -36.32 -67.42
CA LYS A 577 29.20 -36.98 -68.73
C LYS A 577 30.61 -36.78 -69.30
N GLN A 578 31.38 -37.86 -69.36
CA GLN A 578 32.57 -37.88 -70.20
C GLN A 578 32.12 -37.54 -71.62
N THR A 579 32.94 -36.77 -72.34
CA THR A 579 32.66 -36.40 -73.73
C THR A 579 32.56 -37.68 -74.54
N THR A 580 31.33 -38.12 -74.82
CA THR A 580 31.08 -39.32 -75.62
C THR A 580 31.78 -39.13 -76.97
N PRO A 581 32.64 -40.08 -77.39
CA PRO A 581 33.42 -39.91 -78.60
C PRO A 581 32.47 -39.69 -79.78
N ARG A 582 32.87 -38.80 -80.71
CA ARG A 582 31.99 -38.23 -81.75
C ARG A 582 31.21 -39.31 -82.52
N ASN A 583 31.82 -40.47 -82.72
CA ASN A 583 31.27 -41.64 -83.42
C ASN A 583 30.04 -42.27 -82.73
N LEU A 584 29.89 -42.11 -81.40
CA LEU A 584 28.73 -42.56 -80.63
C LEU A 584 27.67 -41.46 -80.42
N VAL A 585 27.94 -40.23 -80.85
CA VAL A 585 26.98 -39.12 -80.80
C VAL A 585 26.15 -39.15 -82.08
N ARG A 586 24.90 -39.60 -81.99
CA ARG A 586 23.93 -39.46 -83.09
C ARG A 586 23.94 -38.01 -83.59
N PRO A 587 24.00 -37.75 -84.91
CA PRO A 587 24.08 -36.40 -85.44
C PRO A 587 22.90 -35.56 -84.93
N ALA A 588 23.22 -34.45 -84.27
CA ALA A 588 22.20 -33.58 -83.68
C ALA A 588 21.54 -32.76 -84.78
N VAL A 589 20.27 -33.07 -85.08
CA VAL A 589 19.46 -32.33 -86.06
C VAL A 589 19.41 -30.85 -85.65
N ILE A 590 19.98 -29.99 -86.48
CA ILE A 590 19.99 -28.54 -86.27
C ILE A 590 18.61 -28.03 -86.65
N ARG A 591 17.81 -27.65 -85.64
CA ARG A 591 16.47 -27.12 -85.83
C ARG A 591 16.46 -25.84 -86.65
N GLU A 592 15.45 -25.69 -87.48
CA GLU A 592 15.25 -24.50 -88.30
C GLU A 592 15.01 -23.24 -87.46
N PRO A 593 15.23 -22.02 -88.01
CA PRO A 593 14.95 -20.77 -87.31
C PRO A 593 13.50 -20.65 -86.81
N HIS A 594 12.53 -21.23 -87.52
CA HIS A 594 11.13 -21.27 -87.09
C HIS A 594 10.91 -22.26 -85.94
N GLU A 595 11.31 -23.53 -86.10
CA GLU A 595 11.23 -24.54 -85.03
C GLU A 595 11.92 -24.08 -83.73
N ARG A 596 13.05 -23.39 -83.84
CA ARG A 596 13.80 -22.85 -82.71
C ARG A 596 12.98 -21.82 -81.93
N LYS A 597 12.25 -20.93 -82.63
CA LYS A 597 11.30 -19.98 -82.02
C LYS A 597 10.13 -20.71 -81.35
N VAL A 598 9.52 -21.68 -82.04
CA VAL A 598 8.40 -22.49 -81.50
C VAL A 598 8.84 -23.26 -80.24
N HIS A 599 10.02 -23.88 -80.25
CA HIS A 599 10.56 -24.58 -79.08
C HIS A 599 10.90 -23.63 -77.92
N GLN A 600 11.39 -22.42 -78.20
CA GLN A 600 11.61 -21.39 -77.17
C GLN A 600 10.28 -20.94 -76.54
N LEU A 601 9.24 -20.73 -77.35
CA LEU A 601 7.89 -20.39 -76.88
C LEU A 601 7.30 -21.51 -76.01
N LEU A 602 7.35 -22.77 -76.48
CA LEU A 602 6.88 -23.93 -75.72
C LEU A 602 7.66 -24.14 -74.41
N HIS A 603 8.96 -23.84 -74.40
CA HIS A 603 9.77 -23.84 -73.18
C HIS A 603 9.32 -22.75 -72.19
N ALA A 604 9.10 -21.51 -72.67
CA ALA A 604 8.62 -20.41 -71.84
C ALA A 604 7.21 -20.66 -71.27
N LEU A 605 6.30 -21.22 -72.07
CA LEU A 605 4.97 -21.62 -71.61
C LEU A 605 5.05 -22.71 -70.53
N ARG A 606 5.95 -23.69 -70.68
CA ARG A 606 6.21 -24.72 -69.66
C ARG A 606 6.82 -24.15 -68.37
N THR A 607 7.77 -23.23 -68.44
CA THR A 607 8.35 -22.61 -67.23
C THR A 607 7.32 -21.74 -66.50
N MET A 608 6.53 -20.92 -67.20
CA MET A 608 5.44 -20.13 -66.61
C MET A 608 4.38 -21.03 -65.96
N ARG A 609 3.95 -22.11 -66.64
CA ARG A 609 3.02 -23.08 -66.05
C ARG A 609 3.59 -23.71 -64.77
N ASN A 610 4.83 -24.19 -64.82
CA ASN A 610 5.49 -24.80 -63.66
C ASN A 610 5.64 -23.82 -62.49
N GLU A 611 5.91 -22.53 -62.76
CA GLU A 611 5.96 -21.52 -61.70
C GLU A 611 4.57 -21.19 -61.14
N ARG A 612 3.54 -21.07 -61.99
CA ARG A 612 2.13 -20.87 -61.57
C ARG A 612 1.64 -22.02 -60.70
N GLU A 613 1.88 -23.26 -61.13
CA GLU A 613 1.58 -24.45 -60.31
C GLU A 613 2.36 -24.45 -58.99
N ARG A 614 3.65 -24.03 -59.00
CA ARG A 614 4.45 -23.94 -57.77
C ARG A 614 3.99 -22.83 -56.82
N LYS A 615 3.47 -21.71 -57.34
CA LYS A 615 2.82 -20.64 -56.55
C LYS A 615 1.53 -21.16 -55.92
N GLN A 616 0.62 -21.69 -56.73
CA GLN A 616 -0.64 -22.29 -56.25
C GLN A 616 -0.44 -23.42 -55.24
N LYS A 617 0.55 -24.31 -55.45
CA LYS A 617 0.89 -25.38 -54.49
C LYS A 617 1.40 -24.79 -53.16
N LYS A 618 2.22 -23.72 -53.19
CA LYS A 618 2.66 -23.00 -51.97
C LYS A 618 1.52 -22.24 -51.27
N GLU A 619 0.63 -21.62 -52.02
CA GLU A 619 -0.55 -20.92 -51.48
C GLU A 619 -1.50 -21.90 -50.79
N LYS A 620 -1.78 -23.05 -51.43
CA LYS A 620 -2.59 -24.13 -50.85
C LYS A 620 -1.94 -24.72 -49.58
N THR A 621 -0.64 -25.00 -49.57
CA THR A 621 0.03 -25.50 -48.35
C THR A 621 0.11 -24.45 -47.24
N ALA A 622 0.30 -23.17 -47.58
CA ALA A 622 0.26 -22.08 -46.60
C ALA A 622 -1.14 -21.85 -46.02
N ALA A 623 -2.19 -21.97 -46.84
CA ALA A 623 -3.59 -21.90 -46.38
C ALA A 623 -3.93 -23.09 -45.47
N ALA A 624 -3.57 -24.31 -45.87
CA ALA A 624 -3.74 -25.51 -45.04
C ALA A 624 -2.98 -25.41 -43.70
N ALA A 625 -1.74 -24.90 -43.71
CA ALA A 625 -0.96 -24.68 -42.49
C ALA A 625 -1.57 -23.61 -41.57
N LYS A 626 -2.09 -22.50 -42.13
CA LYS A 626 -2.85 -21.49 -41.36
C LYS A 626 -4.09 -22.09 -40.71
N TRP A 627 -4.91 -22.82 -41.49
CA TRP A 627 -6.12 -23.47 -41.00
C TRP A 627 -5.85 -24.54 -39.94
N ALA A 628 -4.78 -25.32 -40.10
CA ALA A 628 -4.34 -26.30 -39.10
C ALA A 628 -3.88 -25.62 -37.81
N ALA A 629 -3.11 -24.53 -37.90
CA ALA A 629 -2.69 -23.75 -36.73
C ALA A 629 -3.89 -23.09 -36.01
N GLU A 630 -4.85 -22.55 -36.77
CA GLU A 630 -6.08 -21.97 -36.21
C GLU A 630 -6.96 -23.02 -35.53
N LYS A 631 -7.13 -24.21 -36.14
CA LYS A 631 -7.79 -25.35 -35.49
C LYS A 631 -7.04 -25.83 -34.24
N GLY A 632 -5.71 -25.85 -34.27
CA GLY A 632 -4.88 -26.16 -33.11
C GLY A 632 -5.12 -25.17 -31.95
N LEU A 633 -5.12 -23.87 -32.24
CA LEU A 633 -5.39 -22.81 -31.26
C LEU A 633 -6.83 -22.86 -30.73
N LYS A 634 -7.81 -23.16 -31.60
CA LYS A 634 -9.21 -23.38 -31.19
C LYS A 634 -9.35 -24.63 -30.31
N LYS A 635 -8.59 -25.69 -30.57
CA LYS A 635 -8.56 -26.91 -29.74
C LYS A 635 -7.94 -26.64 -28.38
N SER A 636 -6.74 -26.04 -28.31
CA SER A 636 -6.08 -25.76 -27.03
C SER A 636 -6.88 -24.75 -26.18
N ASN A 637 -7.50 -23.73 -26.78
CA ASN A 637 -8.37 -22.80 -26.05
C ASN A 637 -9.67 -23.50 -25.55
N LYS A 638 -10.21 -24.47 -26.30
CA LYS A 638 -11.31 -25.34 -25.82
C LYS A 638 -10.88 -26.28 -24.70
N GLU A 639 -9.66 -26.81 -24.74
CA GLU A 639 -9.07 -27.65 -23.69
C GLU A 639 -8.79 -26.86 -22.41
N VAL A 640 -8.23 -25.64 -22.51
CA VAL A 640 -8.06 -24.71 -21.37
C VAL A 640 -9.41 -24.35 -20.74
N LYS A 641 -10.42 -23.98 -21.55
CA LYS A 641 -11.79 -23.73 -21.03
C LYS A 641 -12.45 -24.97 -20.43
N GLY A 642 -12.15 -26.16 -20.96
CA GLY A 642 -12.58 -27.45 -20.41
C GLY A 642 -11.90 -27.77 -19.07
N GLY A 643 -10.60 -27.52 -18.95
CA GLY A 643 -9.83 -27.66 -17.71
C GLY A 643 -10.32 -26.70 -16.62
N ALA A 644 -10.54 -25.43 -16.96
CA ALA A 644 -11.13 -24.44 -16.04
C ALA A 644 -12.54 -24.84 -15.56
N ARG A 645 -13.38 -25.38 -16.46
CA ARG A 645 -14.70 -25.95 -16.10
C ARG A 645 -14.60 -27.20 -15.22
N LYS A 646 -13.59 -28.05 -15.41
CA LYS A 646 -13.33 -29.19 -14.51
C LYS A 646 -12.86 -28.74 -13.12
N TYR A 647 -11.97 -27.74 -13.05
CA TYR A 647 -11.51 -27.17 -11.78
C TYR A 647 -12.67 -26.55 -11.00
N SER A 648 -13.40 -25.60 -11.60
CA SER A 648 -14.58 -24.99 -10.96
C SER A 648 -15.67 -26.02 -10.60
N GLY A 649 -15.92 -27.02 -11.46
CA GLY A 649 -16.82 -28.13 -11.16
C GLY A 649 -16.35 -29.02 -10.00
N SER A 650 -15.04 -29.16 -9.78
CA SER A 650 -14.48 -29.89 -8.63
C SER A 650 -14.60 -29.10 -7.32
N THR A 651 -14.46 -27.77 -7.36
CA THR A 651 -14.73 -26.89 -6.22
C THR A 651 -16.21 -26.92 -5.84
N ILE A 652 -17.12 -26.79 -6.81
CA ILE A 652 -18.57 -26.86 -6.59
C ILE A 652 -19.01 -28.26 -6.09
N LYS A 653 -18.32 -29.33 -6.48
CA LYS A 653 -18.55 -30.67 -5.90
C LYS A 653 -17.96 -30.89 -4.49
N ARG A 654 -17.18 -29.94 -3.95
CA ARG A 654 -16.67 -29.97 -2.56
C ARG A 654 -17.33 -28.94 -1.64
N GLY A 655 -18.00 -27.92 -2.18
CA GLY A 655 -18.88 -27.01 -1.46
C GLY A 655 -20.17 -26.82 -2.24
N GLY A 656 -21.24 -27.53 -1.86
CA GLY A 656 -22.44 -27.65 -2.70
C GLY A 656 -23.60 -28.42 -2.07
N GLY A 657 -23.88 -28.19 -0.78
CA GLY A 657 -25.14 -28.64 -0.19
C GLY A 657 -26.33 -27.87 -0.80
N ARG A 658 -27.27 -28.61 -1.41
CA ARG A 658 -28.68 -28.23 -1.67
C ARG A 658 -28.94 -26.74 -2.02
N VAL A 659 -28.76 -26.36 -3.28
CA VAL A 659 -29.36 -25.13 -3.86
C VAL A 659 -30.53 -25.51 -4.77
N GLN A 660 -31.67 -24.82 -4.62
CA GLN A 660 -32.91 -25.16 -5.31
C GLN A 660 -32.92 -24.78 -6.81
N ARG A 661 -33.73 -25.51 -7.58
CA ARG A 661 -34.03 -25.24 -8.99
C ARG A 661 -35.11 -24.15 -9.09
N TRP A 662 -34.73 -22.92 -9.42
CA TRP A 662 -35.68 -21.94 -9.97
C TRP A 662 -35.83 -22.14 -11.48
N SER A 663 -37.07 -22.26 -11.94
CA SER A 663 -37.43 -22.32 -13.36
C SER A 663 -37.42 -20.92 -13.96
N LYS A 664 -36.81 -20.77 -15.15
CA LYS A 664 -37.04 -19.58 -15.98
C LYS A 664 -38.40 -19.71 -16.69
N GLU A 665 -39.36 -18.94 -16.23
CA GLU A 665 -40.51 -18.54 -17.04
C GLU A 665 -40.19 -17.27 -17.84
N ARG A 666 -41.15 -16.76 -18.61
CA ARG A 666 -40.91 -15.86 -19.76
C ARG A 666 -40.75 -14.39 -19.36
N GLN A 667 -39.68 -13.74 -19.83
CA GLN A 667 -39.71 -12.81 -20.96
C GLN A 667 -38.29 -12.61 -21.53
#